data_AF-A0A0E3BNT5-F1
#
_entry.id   AF-A0A0E3BNT5-F1
#
_cell.length_a   1.000
_cell.length_b   1.000
_cell.length_c   1.000
_cell.angle_alpha   90.00
_cell.angle_beta   90.00
_cell.angle_gamma   90.00
#
_symmetry.space_group_name_H-M   'P 1'
#
loop_
_entity.id
_entity.type
_entity.pdbx_description
1 polymer ?
#
loop_
_entity_poly.entity_id
_entity_poly.type
_entity_poly.pdbx_seq_one_letter_code
_entity_poly.pdbx_strand_id
1 'polypeptide(L)'
;MERFITAGVTLQGGRTEHATLVNCKLVPALDFRPVLKVVSLDIETSQHQDLYSIALDGMAERVVFMLGEAPAKPLRTPGFELIHCSTRKAMIDRLNDWFARNDPDVIIGWNVIQFDLRVLQKTADECATPLLLGRERKPIAWRTHPGKQGYLFAPMPGRVVVDGIEALRAAVWSFPSFSLENVAQELLGEGKDIGDEYDKMAEIERRYQLDKPALAAYNIRDCELVLRIFEKAKLLQFAMERAHTTGLQLDQFGGSIAAFSHHYLPRMHRMGYVAPNVGDVQGKSSPGGYVMDSKPGFYDSVVVLDYKSLYPSIIRTFLVDPVGLVEGRHASSSELLIKGPRGTLFSREKHCLPEIVTTLWQARDEAKRTRNEPLSQALKLVMNSFAGVLGASECRFFNPDLISAITLRGHEMVKLTRDLVEERGYEVIYGDTDSIFIWLKRSHTTEEAYAVAARLAQDINAWWIQTLHQEQGLKSFLEIEFDTYYKKFFMPTIRGSDVGSKKRYAGLSVDAAGNESMIYRGLEMARSDWTLLARQFQEGLLSRVFQGVPYREFVIKYAHSTLAGKKDDLLIYRKRLRHRLDAYVANVPPQVRAARIADEYNDRVGRPRQYQNGGWIQYVMTKNGPEPLEIRRSRIDYEHYLAKQIKPIADSILIPLGEDFVTLTSSQQELF
;
A
#
# COMPACT_ATOMS: atom_id res chain seq x y z
N MET A 1 -21.31 -17.56 4.45
CA MET A 1 -21.57 -17.23 3.04
C MET A 1 -23.05 -17.34 2.66
N GLU A 2 -23.65 -18.53 2.57
CA GLU A 2 -25.05 -18.73 2.09
C GLU A 2 -26.17 -17.98 2.84
N ARG A 3 -25.88 -17.53 4.07
CA ARG A 3 -26.77 -16.69 4.88
C ARG A 3 -26.50 -15.19 4.72
N PHE A 4 -25.67 -14.79 3.77
CA PHE A 4 -25.21 -13.41 3.56
C PHE A 4 -24.50 -12.79 4.78
N ILE A 5 -23.98 -13.62 5.68
CA ILE A 5 -23.21 -13.20 6.84
C ILE A 5 -21.79 -12.84 6.41
N THR A 6 -21.31 -11.67 6.84
CA THR A 6 -19.90 -11.28 6.78
C THR A 6 -19.24 -11.41 8.15
N ALA A 7 -19.29 -10.36 8.99
CA ALA A 7 -18.68 -10.35 10.32
C ALA A 7 -19.71 -10.22 11.45
N GLY A 8 -20.61 -9.23 11.37
CA GLY A 8 -21.64 -9.01 12.38
C GLY A 8 -22.77 -10.05 12.31
N VAL A 9 -23.11 -10.64 13.46
CA VAL A 9 -24.16 -11.66 13.58
C VAL A 9 -25.05 -11.44 14.80
N THR A 10 -26.32 -11.83 14.66
CA THR A 10 -27.23 -12.07 15.78
C THR A 10 -27.49 -13.58 15.90
N LEU A 11 -27.66 -14.04 17.13
CA LEU A 11 -27.97 -15.43 17.46
C LEU A 11 -29.49 -15.56 17.65
N GLN A 12 -30.11 -16.52 16.95
CA GLN A 12 -31.52 -16.87 17.12
C GLN A 12 -31.67 -18.30 17.62
N GLY A 13 -32.48 -18.47 18.67
CA GLY A 13 -32.71 -19.76 19.33
C GLY A 13 -31.43 -20.35 19.95
N GLY A 14 -31.41 -21.67 20.10
CA GLY A 14 -30.31 -22.40 20.74
C GLY A 14 -30.51 -22.60 22.24
N ARG A 15 -29.58 -23.35 22.84
CA ARG A 15 -29.54 -23.61 24.29
C ARG A 15 -28.16 -23.27 24.82
N THR A 16 -28.12 -22.63 25.98
CA THR A 16 -26.86 -22.28 26.64
C THR A 16 -26.33 -23.51 27.39
N GLU A 17 -25.11 -23.90 27.07
CA GLU A 17 -24.34 -24.95 27.75
C GLU A 17 -23.05 -24.31 28.28
N HIS A 18 -23.00 -24.05 29.59
CA HIS A 18 -21.93 -23.26 30.23
C HIS A 18 -21.73 -21.89 29.53
N ALA A 19 -20.53 -21.62 29.02
CA ALA A 19 -20.20 -20.40 28.29
C ALA A 19 -20.50 -20.47 26.78
N THR A 20 -21.06 -21.59 26.29
CA THR A 20 -21.31 -21.83 24.86
C THR A 20 -22.80 -21.79 24.55
N LEU A 21 -23.18 -21.24 23.40
CA LEU A 21 -24.52 -21.36 22.85
C LEU A 21 -24.53 -22.41 21.73
N VAL A 22 -25.20 -23.54 21.95
CA VAL A 22 -25.31 -24.61 20.95
C VAL A 22 -26.68 -24.60 20.27
N ASN A 23 -26.76 -25.20 19.07
CA ASN A 23 -27.99 -25.28 18.27
C ASN A 23 -28.62 -23.91 17.93
N CYS A 24 -27.82 -22.84 17.91
CA CYS A 24 -28.27 -21.52 17.50
C CYS A 24 -28.22 -21.34 15.98
N LYS A 25 -29.00 -20.39 15.47
CA LYS A 25 -28.91 -19.93 14.09
C LYS A 25 -28.19 -18.58 14.06
N LEU A 26 -27.13 -18.51 13.25
CA LEU A 26 -26.49 -17.24 12.90
C LEU A 26 -27.33 -16.51 11.85
N VAL A 27 -27.60 -15.23 12.08
CA VAL A 27 -28.29 -14.29 11.17
C VAL A 27 -27.43 -13.04 11.01
N PRO A 28 -27.36 -12.41 9.81
CA PRO A 28 -26.59 -11.18 9.64
C PRO A 28 -27.04 -10.06 10.60
N ALA A 29 -26.08 -9.35 11.17
CA ALA A 29 -26.29 -8.12 11.92
C ALA A 29 -25.34 -7.04 11.38
N LEU A 30 -25.82 -6.26 10.40
CA LEU A 30 -24.97 -5.36 9.61
C LEU A 30 -24.37 -4.22 10.45
N ASP A 31 -25.12 -3.74 11.45
CA ASP A 31 -24.76 -2.57 12.26
C ASP A 31 -24.00 -2.93 13.54
N PHE A 32 -23.94 -4.21 13.91
CA PHE A 32 -23.25 -4.63 15.13
C PHE A 32 -21.74 -4.45 14.99
N ARG A 33 -21.11 -3.76 15.95
CA ARG A 33 -19.66 -3.68 16.13
C ARG A 33 -19.31 -4.01 17.57
N PRO A 34 -18.43 -4.99 17.84
CA PRO A 34 -18.04 -5.32 19.20
C PRO A 34 -17.06 -4.28 19.75
N VAL A 35 -17.08 -4.09 21.07
CA VAL A 35 -15.96 -3.49 21.79
C VAL A 35 -14.96 -4.60 22.07
N LEU A 36 -13.72 -4.44 21.58
CA LEU A 36 -12.68 -5.45 21.66
C LEU A 36 -11.66 -5.09 22.74
N LYS A 37 -11.30 -6.04 23.58
CA LYS A 37 -10.14 -5.92 24.47
C LYS A 37 -8.86 -6.17 23.67
N VAL A 38 -7.92 -5.25 23.71
CA VAL A 38 -6.72 -5.26 22.88
C VAL A 38 -5.49 -5.37 23.77
N VAL A 39 -4.56 -6.26 23.42
CA VAL A 39 -3.23 -6.30 24.01
C VAL A 39 -2.17 -6.08 22.93
N SER A 40 -1.21 -5.21 23.21
CA SER A 40 0.04 -5.08 22.46
C SER A 40 1.09 -5.99 23.07
N LEU A 41 1.72 -6.82 22.23
CA LEU A 41 2.75 -7.78 22.59
C LEU A 41 4.06 -7.37 21.90
N ASP A 42 5.14 -7.32 22.69
CA ASP A 42 6.51 -7.14 22.21
C ASP A 42 7.48 -8.02 23.01
N ILE A 43 8.55 -8.48 22.38
CA ILE A 43 9.62 -9.24 23.01
C ILE A 43 11.00 -8.65 22.73
N GLU A 44 11.88 -8.79 23.71
CA GLU A 44 13.32 -8.51 23.54
C GLU A 44 14.12 -9.80 23.55
N THR A 45 15.11 -9.89 22.66
CA THR A 45 15.90 -11.10 22.47
C THR A 45 17.39 -10.81 22.29
N SER A 46 18.22 -11.83 22.47
CA SER A 46 19.60 -11.83 21.96
C SER A 46 19.62 -11.73 20.43
N GLN A 47 20.80 -11.50 19.85
CA GLN A 47 21.03 -11.60 18.39
C GLN A 47 20.71 -13.00 17.80
N HIS A 48 20.66 -14.04 18.63
CA HIS A 48 20.32 -15.41 18.24
C HIS A 48 18.85 -15.76 18.52
N GLN A 49 18.04 -14.76 18.84
CA GLN A 49 16.63 -14.89 19.20
C GLN A 49 16.41 -15.68 20.49
N ASP A 50 17.32 -15.55 21.46
CA ASP A 50 17.10 -16.07 22.81
C ASP A 50 16.28 -15.07 23.60
N LEU A 51 15.16 -15.50 24.18
CA LEU A 51 14.22 -14.62 24.87
C LEU A 51 14.85 -13.97 26.12
N TYR A 52 14.76 -12.64 26.23
CA TYR A 52 15.13 -11.84 27.41
C TYR A 52 13.91 -11.29 28.15
N SER A 53 12.94 -10.73 27.45
CA SER A 53 11.72 -10.21 28.08
C SER A 53 10.49 -10.27 27.18
N ILE A 54 9.30 -10.25 27.79
CA ILE A 54 8.00 -10.16 27.13
C ILE A 54 7.23 -9.01 27.76
N ALA A 55 6.79 -8.02 26.99
CA ALA A 55 5.91 -6.97 27.46
C ALA A 55 4.47 -7.15 26.95
N LEU A 56 3.52 -6.73 27.78
CA LEU A 56 2.09 -6.75 27.48
C LEU A 56 1.48 -5.43 27.96
N ASP A 57 0.88 -4.69 27.02
CA ASP A 57 0.21 -3.41 27.31
C ASP A 57 -1.16 -3.30 26.61
N GLY A 58 -1.99 -2.33 27.01
CA GLY A 58 -3.33 -2.08 26.45
C GLY A 58 -4.48 -2.60 27.32
N MET A 59 -4.15 -3.24 28.43
CA MET A 59 -5.08 -3.80 29.40
C MET A 59 -4.81 -3.23 30.80
N ALA A 60 -5.69 -3.52 31.76
CA ALA A 60 -5.51 -3.07 33.14
C ALA A 60 -4.19 -3.57 33.76
N GLU A 61 -3.79 -4.80 33.46
CA GLU A 61 -2.52 -5.39 33.89
C GLU A 61 -1.42 -5.14 32.85
N ARG A 62 -0.70 -4.03 33.01
CA ARG A 62 0.50 -3.70 32.23
C ARG A 62 1.71 -4.38 32.84
N VAL A 63 2.39 -5.27 32.10
CA VAL A 63 3.41 -6.15 32.68
C VAL A 63 4.58 -6.39 31.74
N VAL A 64 5.77 -6.55 32.32
CA VAL A 64 6.96 -7.08 31.65
C VAL A 64 7.45 -8.32 32.41
N PHE A 65 7.48 -9.46 31.73
CA PHE A 65 8.16 -10.65 32.21
C PHE A 65 9.63 -10.58 31.79
N MET A 66 10.56 -10.63 32.73
CA MET A 66 11.99 -10.46 32.50
C MET A 66 12.76 -11.71 32.93
N LEU A 67 13.65 -12.24 32.08
CA LEU A 67 14.51 -13.37 32.42
C LEU A 67 15.55 -12.94 33.48
N GLY A 68 15.64 -13.68 34.57
CA GLY A 68 16.63 -13.50 35.62
C GLY A 68 16.07 -13.71 37.02
N GLU A 69 16.96 -13.70 38.01
CA GLU A 69 16.57 -13.73 39.41
C GLU A 69 15.94 -12.39 39.83
N ALA A 70 14.96 -12.47 40.73
CA ALA A 70 14.36 -11.27 41.30
C ALA A 70 15.40 -10.53 42.16
N PRO A 71 15.51 -9.19 42.06
CA PRO A 71 16.38 -8.43 42.93
C PRO A 71 15.93 -8.58 44.40
N ALA A 72 16.89 -8.58 45.33
CA ALA A 72 16.63 -8.72 46.77
C ALA A 72 15.70 -7.62 47.34
N LYS A 73 15.59 -6.48 46.65
CA LYS A 73 14.57 -5.45 46.91
C LYS A 73 13.66 -5.32 45.69
N PRO A 74 12.33 -5.36 45.86
CA PRO A 74 11.41 -5.18 44.75
C PRO A 74 11.59 -3.79 44.13
N LEU A 75 11.99 -3.76 42.87
CA LEU A 75 12.07 -2.54 42.09
C LEU A 75 10.66 -2.18 41.64
N ARG A 76 10.12 -1.05 42.14
CA ARG A 76 8.88 -0.49 41.62
C ARG A 76 9.21 0.35 40.39
N THR A 77 8.81 -0.13 39.21
CA THR A 77 8.85 0.68 38.00
C THR A 77 7.54 1.47 37.93
N PRO A 78 7.58 2.81 37.74
CA PRO A 78 6.35 3.58 37.60
C PRO A 78 5.58 3.14 36.35
N GLY A 79 4.29 2.84 36.51
CA GLY A 79 3.36 2.65 35.39
C GLY A 79 3.18 1.23 34.86
N PHE A 80 3.99 0.24 35.25
CA PHE A 80 3.82 -1.17 34.88
C PHE A 80 4.46 -2.12 35.91
N GLU A 81 4.04 -3.39 35.92
CA GLU A 81 4.61 -4.42 36.78
C GLU A 81 5.80 -5.13 36.12
N LEU A 82 6.94 -5.21 36.83
CA LEU A 82 8.12 -5.94 36.36
C LEU A 82 8.27 -7.26 37.12
N ILE A 83 8.02 -8.38 36.45
CA ILE A 83 8.05 -9.73 37.03
C ILE A 83 9.28 -10.49 36.52
N HIS A 84 10.18 -10.82 37.44
CA HIS A 84 11.37 -11.62 37.13
C HIS A 84 11.02 -13.11 37.08
N CYS A 85 11.52 -13.81 36.07
CA CYS A 85 11.34 -15.23 35.84
C CYS A 85 12.71 -15.91 35.80
N SER A 86 12.93 -16.90 36.67
CA SER A 86 14.23 -17.59 36.78
C SER A 86 14.59 -18.43 35.55
N THR A 87 13.60 -18.81 34.73
CA THR A 87 13.79 -19.62 33.52
C THR A 87 12.87 -19.14 32.39
N ARG A 88 13.24 -19.44 31.14
CA ARG A 88 12.38 -19.19 29.97
C ARG A 88 11.07 -19.97 30.03
N LYS A 89 11.10 -21.22 30.55
CA LYS A 89 9.88 -21.99 30.83
C LYS A 89 8.92 -21.21 31.73
N ALA A 90 9.42 -20.63 32.82
CA ALA A 90 8.61 -19.82 33.72
C ALA A 90 8.03 -18.58 33.03
N MET A 91 8.74 -17.97 32.07
CA MET A 91 8.20 -16.86 31.28
C MET A 91 7.02 -17.31 30.41
N ILE A 92 7.13 -18.45 29.72
CA ILE A 92 6.02 -18.99 28.90
C ILE A 92 4.83 -19.40 29.77
N ASP A 93 5.07 -20.02 30.93
CA ASP A 93 4.00 -20.38 31.87
C ASP A 93 3.27 -19.13 32.39
N ARG A 94 4.02 -18.07 32.73
CA ARG A 94 3.45 -16.77 33.13
C ARG A 94 2.66 -16.09 32.01
N LEU A 95 3.16 -16.14 30.78
CA LEU A 95 2.46 -15.64 29.59
C LEU A 95 1.13 -16.36 29.40
N ASN A 96 1.13 -17.69 29.46
CA ASN A 96 -0.09 -18.51 29.36
C ASN A 96 -1.12 -18.13 30.44
N ASP A 97 -0.68 -17.98 31.69
CA ASP A 97 -1.54 -17.58 32.80
C ASP A 97 -2.09 -16.16 32.64
N TRP A 98 -1.28 -15.22 32.13
CA TRP A 98 -1.73 -13.87 31.83
C TRP A 98 -2.83 -13.86 30.78
N PHE A 99 -2.67 -14.61 29.68
CA PHE A 99 -3.67 -14.73 28.61
C PHE A 99 -4.96 -15.38 29.08
N ALA A 100 -4.89 -16.37 29.97
CA ALA A 100 -6.06 -17.01 30.54
C ALA A 100 -6.85 -16.07 31.47
N ARG A 101 -6.17 -15.22 32.24
CA ARG A 101 -6.79 -14.29 33.19
C ARG A 101 -7.36 -13.03 32.53
N ASN A 102 -6.60 -12.41 31.62
CA ASN A 102 -6.96 -11.12 31.01
C ASN A 102 -7.85 -11.28 29.75
N ASP A 103 -7.77 -12.43 29.09
CA ASP A 103 -8.59 -12.81 27.94
C ASP A 103 -8.72 -11.74 26.83
N PRO A 104 -7.61 -11.26 26.21
CA PRO A 104 -7.65 -10.28 25.12
C PRO A 104 -8.37 -10.78 23.86
N ASP A 105 -9.27 -10.00 23.28
CA ASP A 105 -9.90 -10.36 22.01
C ASP A 105 -8.93 -10.22 20.82
N VAL A 106 -8.04 -9.23 20.89
CA VAL A 106 -7.07 -8.91 19.83
C VAL A 106 -5.65 -8.82 20.40
N ILE A 107 -4.71 -9.47 19.72
CA ILE A 107 -3.27 -9.31 19.93
C ILE A 107 -2.76 -8.42 18.79
N ILE A 108 -2.12 -7.31 19.14
CA ILE A 108 -1.42 -6.44 18.19
C ILE A 108 0.07 -6.45 18.50
N GLY A 109 0.88 -6.05 17.52
CA GLY A 109 2.32 -5.90 17.66
C GLY A 109 2.95 -5.47 16.35
N TRP A 110 4.28 -5.46 16.29
CA TRP A 110 5.02 -4.99 15.13
C TRP A 110 5.91 -6.09 14.55
N ASN A 111 5.55 -6.63 13.38
CA ASN A 111 6.07 -7.90 12.87
C ASN A 111 5.69 -9.10 13.77
N VAL A 112 4.57 -8.99 14.48
CA VAL A 112 4.18 -9.85 15.63
C VAL A 112 4.06 -11.32 15.28
N ILE A 113 3.61 -11.65 14.07
CA ILE A 113 3.44 -13.04 13.63
C ILE A 113 4.79 -13.63 13.21
N GLN A 114 5.58 -12.89 12.45
CA GLN A 114 6.82 -13.42 11.85
C GLN A 114 8.01 -13.35 12.81
N PHE A 115 7.92 -12.54 13.87
CA PHE A 115 8.94 -12.38 14.90
C PHE A 115 8.44 -12.85 16.26
N ASP A 116 7.65 -12.06 16.99
CA ASP A 116 7.31 -12.27 18.40
C ASP A 116 6.70 -13.65 18.66
N LEU A 117 5.58 -13.96 18.01
CA LEU A 117 4.89 -15.25 18.19
C LEU A 117 5.77 -16.43 17.74
N ARG A 118 6.62 -16.24 16.74
CA ARG A 118 7.51 -17.28 16.23
C ARG A 118 8.65 -17.58 17.21
N VAL A 119 9.25 -16.56 17.80
CA VAL A 119 10.29 -16.72 18.83
C VAL A 119 9.69 -17.28 20.12
N LEU A 120 8.49 -16.84 20.50
CA LEU A 120 7.76 -17.42 21.63
C LEU A 120 7.46 -18.90 21.41
N GLN A 121 7.02 -19.29 20.21
CA GLN A 121 6.81 -20.71 19.86
C GLN A 121 8.12 -21.50 19.94
N LYS A 122 9.20 -21.00 19.32
CA LYS A 122 10.54 -21.62 19.39
C LYS A 122 10.97 -21.83 20.84
N THR A 123 10.84 -20.79 21.68
CA THR A 123 11.22 -20.84 23.10
C THR A 123 10.36 -21.85 23.86
N ALA A 124 9.07 -21.92 23.58
CA ALA A 124 8.14 -22.88 24.18
C ALA A 124 8.54 -24.32 23.83
N ASP A 125 8.85 -24.58 22.55
CA ASP A 125 9.31 -25.88 22.05
C ASP A 125 10.64 -26.30 22.69
N GLU A 126 11.63 -25.39 22.77
CA GLU A 126 12.92 -25.62 23.43
C GLU A 126 12.78 -25.91 24.93
N CYS A 127 11.79 -25.31 25.59
CA CYS A 127 11.48 -25.53 26.99
C CYS A 127 10.56 -26.74 27.25
N ALA A 128 10.10 -27.43 26.20
CA ALA A 128 9.08 -28.48 26.26
C ALA A 128 7.80 -28.05 27.04
N THR A 129 7.39 -26.79 26.89
CA THR A 129 6.16 -26.24 27.48
C THR A 129 5.24 -25.75 26.35
N PRO A 130 3.93 -25.99 26.40
CA PRO A 130 3.04 -25.55 25.32
C PRO A 130 2.79 -24.03 25.37
N LEU A 131 2.73 -23.40 24.20
CA LEU A 131 2.31 -21.99 24.06
C LEU A 131 0.79 -21.91 23.83
N LEU A 132 0.05 -21.49 24.85
CA LEU A 132 -1.41 -21.63 24.96
C LEU A 132 -2.13 -20.27 24.90
N LEU A 133 -1.84 -19.49 23.86
CA LEU A 133 -2.39 -18.13 23.72
C LEU A 133 -3.85 -18.10 23.23
N GLY A 134 -4.39 -19.20 22.70
CA GLY A 134 -5.78 -19.30 22.27
C GLY A 134 -6.75 -19.38 23.45
N ARG A 135 -8.01 -18.96 23.24
CA ARG A 135 -9.08 -19.18 24.23
C ARG A 135 -9.21 -20.66 24.57
N GLU A 136 -9.60 -20.92 25.82
CA GLU A 136 -9.64 -22.28 26.40
C GLU A 136 -8.26 -22.95 26.45
N ARG A 137 -7.19 -22.14 26.60
CA ARG A 137 -5.79 -22.61 26.62
C ARG A 137 -5.46 -23.48 25.41
N LYS A 138 -5.90 -23.06 24.22
CA LYS A 138 -5.60 -23.76 22.96
C LYS A 138 -4.30 -23.24 22.35
N PRO A 139 -3.50 -24.10 21.69
CA PRO A 139 -2.29 -23.66 21.01
C PRO A 139 -2.60 -22.88 19.73
N ILE A 140 -1.58 -22.18 19.21
CA ILE A 140 -1.62 -21.49 17.92
C ILE A 140 -1.73 -22.51 16.79
N ALA A 141 -2.65 -22.31 15.85
CA ALA A 141 -2.86 -23.21 14.72
C ALA A 141 -2.03 -22.76 13.50
N TRP A 142 -0.70 -22.81 13.61
CA TRP A 142 0.25 -22.36 12.60
C TRP A 142 -0.04 -22.91 11.19
N ARG A 143 0.04 -22.04 10.18
CA ARG A 143 -0.07 -22.42 8.75
C ARG A 143 1.00 -21.73 7.92
N THR A 144 1.54 -22.45 6.93
CA THR A 144 2.51 -21.89 5.98
C THR A 144 1.80 -21.28 4.77
N HIS A 145 2.34 -20.20 4.24
CA HIS A 145 1.84 -19.63 2.99
C HIS A 145 2.31 -20.46 1.78
N PRO A 146 1.41 -20.92 0.90
CA PRO A 146 1.75 -21.83 -0.21
C PRO A 146 2.71 -21.21 -1.23
N GLY A 147 2.61 -19.89 -1.48
CA GLY A 147 3.44 -19.17 -2.45
C GLY A 147 4.58 -18.33 -1.88
N LYS A 148 4.82 -18.35 -0.56
CA LYS A 148 5.82 -17.47 0.09
C LYS A 148 6.59 -18.27 1.13
N GLN A 149 7.78 -18.74 0.75
CA GLN A 149 8.62 -19.57 1.60
C GLN A 149 8.90 -18.89 2.94
N GLY A 150 8.71 -19.63 4.03
CA GLY A 150 9.01 -19.18 5.39
C GLY A 150 8.00 -18.19 6.00
N TYR A 151 6.97 -17.79 5.26
CA TYR A 151 5.92 -16.92 5.79
C TYR A 151 4.81 -17.73 6.46
N LEU A 152 4.46 -17.33 7.68
CA LEU A 152 3.52 -18.05 8.54
C LEU A 152 2.24 -17.24 8.79
N PHE A 153 1.15 -17.94 8.98
CA PHE A 153 -0.08 -17.44 9.59
C PHE A 153 -0.22 -18.04 10.98
N ALA A 154 -0.73 -17.25 11.93
CA ALA A 154 -0.98 -17.67 13.31
C ALA A 154 -2.47 -17.60 13.69
N PRO A 155 -3.37 -18.38 13.05
CA PRO A 155 -4.76 -18.49 13.49
C PRO A 155 -4.84 -18.83 14.98
N MET A 156 -5.51 -17.97 15.74
CA MET A 156 -5.61 -18.08 17.18
C MET A 156 -7.05 -18.41 17.58
N PRO A 157 -7.34 -19.61 18.12
CA PRO A 157 -8.71 -19.96 18.50
C PRO A 157 -9.34 -18.92 19.43
N GLY A 158 -10.43 -18.31 18.97
CA GLY A 158 -11.22 -17.33 19.74
C GLY A 158 -10.58 -15.96 19.95
N ARG A 159 -9.43 -15.66 19.31
CA ARG A 159 -8.76 -14.36 19.32
C ARG A 159 -8.35 -13.96 17.90
N VAL A 160 -7.98 -12.70 17.71
CA VAL A 160 -7.46 -12.19 16.43
C VAL A 160 -6.04 -11.68 16.61
N VAL A 161 -5.14 -11.92 15.64
CA VAL A 161 -3.78 -11.37 15.66
C VAL A 161 -3.61 -10.37 14.53
N VAL A 162 -3.36 -9.10 14.86
CA VAL A 162 -3.21 -8.02 13.87
C VAL A 162 -1.80 -7.47 13.90
N ASP A 163 -1.05 -7.77 12.83
CA ASP A 163 0.26 -7.17 12.62
C ASP A 163 0.15 -5.71 12.15
N GLY A 164 0.85 -4.79 12.81
CA GLY A 164 0.80 -3.36 12.50
C GLY A 164 1.29 -3.01 11.10
N ILE A 165 2.35 -3.67 10.61
CA ILE A 165 2.92 -3.42 9.28
C ILE A 165 1.92 -3.84 8.20
N GLU A 166 1.32 -5.02 8.35
CA GLU A 166 0.31 -5.52 7.40
C GLU A 166 -0.97 -4.70 7.43
N ALA A 167 -1.42 -4.29 8.62
CA ALA A 167 -2.59 -3.42 8.77
C ALA A 167 -2.40 -2.07 8.09
N LEU A 168 -1.24 -1.41 8.29
CA LEU A 168 -0.92 -0.14 7.64
C LEU A 168 -0.87 -0.27 6.12
N ARG A 169 -0.22 -1.32 5.60
CA ARG A 169 -0.16 -1.59 4.16
C ARG A 169 -1.55 -1.82 3.57
N ALA A 170 -2.39 -2.59 4.26
CA ALA A 170 -3.77 -2.86 3.83
C ALA A 170 -4.64 -1.60 3.84
N ALA A 171 -4.40 -0.69 4.78
CA ALA A 171 -5.03 0.62 4.86
C ALA A 171 -4.40 1.67 3.91
N VAL A 172 -3.43 1.28 3.08
CA VAL A 172 -2.77 2.13 2.07
C VAL A 172 -1.91 3.24 2.68
N TRP A 173 -1.41 3.05 3.90
CA TRP A 173 -0.35 3.90 4.44
C TRP A 173 0.98 3.59 3.77
N SER A 174 1.80 4.62 3.57
CA SER A 174 3.12 4.50 2.93
C SER A 174 4.16 5.30 3.70
N PHE A 175 5.22 4.61 4.10
CA PHE A 175 6.37 5.18 4.79
C PHE A 175 7.66 4.81 4.03
N PRO A 176 8.73 5.62 4.14
CA PRO A 176 10.07 5.24 3.67
C PRO A 176 10.54 3.92 4.27
N SER A 177 10.28 3.71 5.56
CA SER A 177 10.53 2.46 6.30
C SER A 177 9.32 2.12 7.16
N PHE A 178 9.03 0.82 7.28
CA PHE A 178 8.00 0.30 8.20
C PHE A 178 8.64 -0.23 9.49
N SER A 179 9.83 0.22 9.87
CA SER A 179 10.32 0.00 11.24
C SER A 179 9.43 0.77 12.21
N LEU A 180 9.23 0.22 13.42
CA LEU A 180 8.38 0.84 14.44
C LEU A 180 8.82 2.29 14.70
N GLU A 181 10.14 2.49 14.81
CA GLU A 181 10.78 3.79 14.98
C GLU A 181 10.39 4.82 13.90
N ASN A 182 10.57 4.48 12.62
CA ASN A 182 10.27 5.41 11.52
C ASN A 182 8.79 5.76 11.49
N VAL A 183 7.91 4.78 11.72
CA VAL A 183 6.47 5.02 11.73
C VAL A 183 6.05 5.83 12.97
N ALA A 184 6.64 5.57 14.13
CA ALA A 184 6.41 6.36 15.33
C ALA A 184 6.87 7.81 15.15
N GLN A 185 8.01 8.05 14.49
CA GLN A 185 8.49 9.40 14.24
C GLN A 185 7.57 10.15 13.27
N GLU A 186 7.21 9.52 12.14
CA GLU A 186 6.35 10.16 11.13
C GLU A 186 4.91 10.34 11.59
N LEU A 187 4.34 9.37 12.32
CA LEU A 187 2.97 9.45 12.80
C LEU A 187 2.85 10.18 14.13
N LEU A 188 3.71 9.94 15.10
CA LEU A 188 3.56 10.44 16.47
C LEU A 188 4.48 11.62 16.79
N GLY A 189 5.50 11.88 15.97
CA GLY A 189 6.55 12.86 16.29
C GLY A 189 7.52 12.36 17.37
N GLU A 190 7.55 11.05 17.61
CA GLU A 190 8.36 10.43 18.65
C GLU A 190 9.35 9.43 18.05
N GLY A 191 10.60 9.52 18.50
CA GLY A 191 11.68 8.67 18.04
C GLY A 191 13.04 9.35 18.24
N LYS A 192 14.13 8.58 18.26
CA LYS A 192 15.50 9.08 18.26
C LYS A 192 16.03 9.19 16.83
N ASP A 193 17.00 10.08 16.64
CA ASP A 193 17.81 10.09 15.42
C ASP A 193 18.53 8.73 15.25
N ILE A 194 18.53 8.22 14.02
CA ILE A 194 18.93 6.87 13.62
C ILE A 194 20.32 6.48 14.15
N GLY A 195 20.42 5.38 14.89
CA GLY A 195 21.65 4.61 15.10
C GLY A 195 21.65 3.31 14.27
N ASP A 196 22.80 2.66 14.11
CA ASP A 196 22.94 1.38 13.38
C ASP A 196 22.13 0.25 14.08
N GLU A 197 21.61 -0.74 13.35
CA GLU A 197 20.92 -1.92 13.91
C GLU A 197 21.82 -2.65 14.92
N TYR A 198 23.14 -2.64 14.68
CA TYR A 198 24.12 -3.20 15.61
C TYR A 198 24.26 -2.40 16.91
N ASP A 199 24.18 -1.07 16.84
CA ASP A 199 24.21 -0.22 18.03
C ASP A 199 22.96 -0.46 18.89
N LYS A 200 21.80 -0.69 18.25
CA LYS A 200 20.57 -1.07 18.95
C LYS A 200 20.71 -2.43 19.65
N MET A 201 21.21 -3.44 18.96
CA MET A 201 21.41 -4.77 19.55
C MET A 201 22.42 -4.76 20.70
N ALA A 202 23.53 -4.02 20.55
CA ALA A 202 24.52 -3.87 21.60
C ALA A 202 23.95 -3.14 22.84
N GLU A 203 23.09 -2.15 22.64
CA GLU A 203 22.40 -1.47 23.74
C GLU A 203 21.37 -2.37 24.43
N ILE A 204 20.62 -3.19 23.69
CA ILE A 204 19.70 -4.20 24.25
C ILE A 204 20.49 -5.18 25.13
N GLU A 205 21.62 -5.69 24.62
CA GLU A 205 22.48 -6.60 25.37
C GLU A 205 23.05 -5.92 26.62
N ARG A 206 23.56 -4.68 26.49
CA ARG A 206 24.07 -3.90 27.63
C ARG A 206 23.00 -3.72 28.71
N ARG A 207 21.77 -3.35 28.33
CA ARG A 207 20.66 -3.19 29.29
C ARG A 207 20.26 -4.52 29.90
N TYR A 208 20.19 -5.59 29.12
CA TYR A 208 19.89 -6.91 29.67
C TYR A 208 20.90 -7.34 30.75
N GLN A 209 22.19 -7.11 30.51
CA GLN A 209 23.25 -7.48 31.45
C GLN A 209 23.37 -6.54 32.65
N LEU A 210 23.19 -5.22 32.45
CA LEU A 210 23.53 -4.20 33.45
C LEU A 210 22.31 -3.47 34.04
N ASP A 211 21.20 -3.38 33.33
CA ASP A 211 20.03 -2.56 33.71
C ASP A 211 18.71 -3.12 33.13
N LYS A 212 18.26 -4.26 33.67
CA LYS A 212 17.00 -4.90 33.27
C LYS A 212 15.77 -4.01 33.45
N PRO A 213 15.65 -3.16 34.49
CA PRO A 213 14.58 -2.17 34.56
C PRO A 213 14.54 -1.21 33.36
N ALA A 214 15.69 -0.73 32.89
CA ALA A 214 15.75 0.09 31.68
C ALA A 214 15.38 -0.69 30.41
N LEU A 215 15.74 -1.99 30.32
CA LEU A 215 15.27 -2.85 29.24
C LEU A 215 13.74 -3.04 29.28
N ALA A 216 13.18 -3.25 30.47
CA ALA A 216 11.74 -3.43 30.65
C ALA A 216 10.96 -2.15 30.28
N ALA A 217 11.48 -0.98 30.68
CA ALA A 217 10.91 0.31 30.30
C ALA A 217 10.99 0.56 28.78
N TYR A 218 12.02 0.05 28.12
CA TYR A 218 12.16 0.09 26.66
C TYR A 218 11.14 -0.83 25.97
N ASN A 219 11.05 -2.09 26.39
CA ASN A 219 10.13 -3.07 25.81
C ASN A 219 8.65 -2.62 25.95
N ILE A 220 8.22 -2.21 27.14
CA ILE A 220 6.84 -1.73 27.33
C ILE A 220 6.55 -0.46 26.52
N ARG A 221 7.56 0.38 26.25
CA ARG A 221 7.40 1.57 25.42
C ARG A 221 7.15 1.21 23.96
N ASP A 222 7.77 0.15 23.44
CA ASP A 222 7.49 -0.33 22.09
C ASP A 222 6.03 -0.83 21.99
N CYS A 223 5.51 -1.52 23.03
CA CYS A 223 4.08 -1.83 23.15
C CYS A 223 3.17 -0.59 23.13
N GLU A 224 3.50 0.45 23.91
CA GLU A 224 2.77 1.73 23.96
C GLU A 224 2.74 2.42 22.59
N LEU A 225 3.87 2.44 21.87
CA LEU A 225 3.98 3.05 20.54
C LEU A 225 3.06 2.34 19.54
N VAL A 226 3.02 1.00 19.56
CA VAL A 226 2.11 0.22 18.71
C VAL A 226 0.65 0.56 18.99
N LEU A 227 0.23 0.63 20.26
CA LEU A 227 -1.15 1.01 20.62
C LEU A 227 -1.53 2.39 20.06
N ARG A 228 -0.63 3.37 20.22
CA ARG A 228 -0.85 4.75 19.77
C ARG A 228 -0.83 4.88 18.25
N ILE A 229 -0.03 4.08 17.55
CA ILE A 229 -0.07 3.99 16.09
C ILE A 229 -1.43 3.41 15.65
N PHE A 230 -1.89 2.34 16.27
CA PHE A 230 -3.19 1.72 15.96
C PHE A 230 -4.35 2.68 16.18
N GLU A 231 -4.31 3.46 17.27
CA GLU A 231 -5.30 4.50 17.58
C GLU A 231 -5.25 5.63 16.55
N LYS A 232 -4.07 6.24 16.33
CA LYS A 232 -3.92 7.39 15.43
C LYS A 232 -4.29 7.05 13.99
N ALA A 233 -3.92 5.86 13.50
CA ALA A 233 -4.24 5.39 12.16
C ALA A 233 -5.57 4.63 12.08
N LYS A 234 -6.32 4.50 13.18
CA LYS A 234 -7.62 3.79 13.29
C LYS A 234 -7.57 2.37 12.70
N LEU A 235 -6.47 1.64 12.90
CA LEU A 235 -6.19 0.39 12.20
C LEU A 235 -7.14 -0.74 12.57
N LEU A 236 -7.49 -0.87 13.85
CA LEU A 236 -8.44 -1.90 14.29
C LEU A 236 -9.84 -1.61 13.75
N GLN A 237 -10.27 -0.34 13.75
CA GLN A 237 -11.53 0.06 13.14
C GLN A 237 -11.55 -0.27 11.64
N PHE A 238 -10.48 0.09 10.92
CA PHE A 238 -10.34 -0.28 9.50
C PHE A 238 -10.42 -1.80 9.28
N ALA A 239 -9.74 -2.61 10.12
CA ALA A 239 -9.76 -4.06 10.00
C ALA A 239 -11.17 -4.64 10.25
N MET A 240 -11.90 -4.13 11.24
CA MET A 240 -13.31 -4.50 11.49
C MET A 240 -14.20 -4.16 10.28
N GLU A 241 -14.12 -2.93 9.78
CA GLU A 241 -14.93 -2.51 8.62
C GLU A 241 -14.58 -3.30 7.35
N ARG A 242 -13.30 -3.66 7.18
CA ARG A 242 -12.88 -4.57 6.09
C ARG A 242 -13.51 -5.95 6.25
N ALA A 243 -13.54 -6.53 7.45
CA ALA A 243 -14.18 -7.83 7.69
C ALA A 243 -15.68 -7.77 7.37
N HIS A 244 -16.37 -6.71 7.81
CA HIS A 244 -17.78 -6.46 7.48
C HIS A 244 -18.02 -6.33 5.97
N THR A 245 -17.08 -5.68 5.26
CA THR A 245 -17.20 -5.43 3.83
C THR A 245 -16.83 -6.65 2.98
N THR A 246 -15.84 -7.45 3.40
CA THR A 246 -15.30 -8.56 2.59
C THR A 246 -15.90 -9.92 2.92
N GLY A 247 -16.39 -10.09 4.16
CA GLY A 247 -16.76 -11.41 4.69
C GLY A 247 -15.59 -12.31 5.06
N LEU A 248 -14.36 -11.78 5.04
CA LEU A 248 -13.16 -12.48 5.48
C LEU A 248 -12.92 -12.22 6.98
N GLN A 249 -12.01 -13.02 7.56
CA GLN A 249 -11.59 -12.82 8.95
C GLN A 249 -10.89 -11.47 9.13
N LEU A 250 -10.96 -10.91 10.35
CA LEU A 250 -10.47 -9.56 10.66
C LEU A 250 -8.96 -9.41 10.42
N ASP A 251 -8.19 -10.44 10.76
CA ASP A 251 -6.74 -10.58 10.54
C ASP A 251 -6.36 -11.06 9.13
N GLN A 252 -7.32 -11.44 8.29
CA GLN A 252 -7.04 -11.85 6.93
C GLN A 252 -6.92 -10.61 6.01
N PHE A 253 -5.72 -10.08 5.88
CA PHE A 253 -5.41 -9.00 4.94
C PHE A 253 -5.27 -9.52 3.49
N GLY A 254 -5.71 -8.74 2.51
CA GLY A 254 -5.75 -9.15 1.10
C GLY A 254 -6.96 -10.02 0.77
N GLY A 255 -6.77 -11.09 -0.02
CA GLY A 255 -7.80 -12.09 -0.27
C GLY A 255 -8.95 -11.67 -1.19
N SER A 256 -8.73 -10.77 -2.16
CA SER A 256 -9.79 -10.27 -3.06
C SER A 256 -10.59 -11.37 -3.78
N ILE A 257 -9.95 -12.49 -4.18
CA ILE A 257 -10.65 -13.63 -4.80
C ILE A 257 -11.62 -14.30 -3.81
N ALA A 258 -11.21 -14.45 -2.56
CA ALA A 258 -12.05 -15.03 -1.51
C ALA A 258 -13.21 -14.09 -1.15
N ALA A 259 -12.94 -12.78 -1.04
CA ALA A 259 -13.98 -11.77 -0.82
C ALA A 259 -15.00 -11.74 -1.98
N PHE A 260 -14.54 -11.75 -3.23
CA PHE A 260 -15.42 -11.85 -4.40
C PHE A 260 -16.31 -13.09 -4.31
N SER A 261 -15.70 -14.26 -4.06
CA SER A 261 -16.44 -15.52 -3.94
C SER A 261 -17.49 -15.46 -2.82
N HIS A 262 -17.15 -14.85 -1.68
CA HIS A 262 -18.07 -14.71 -0.54
C HIS A 262 -19.32 -13.88 -0.86
N HIS A 263 -19.18 -12.84 -1.67
CA HIS A 263 -20.31 -12.02 -2.10
C HIS A 263 -21.09 -12.62 -3.27
N TYR A 264 -20.37 -13.28 -4.19
CA TYR A 264 -20.89 -13.72 -5.47
C TYR A 264 -21.67 -15.04 -5.38
N LEU A 265 -21.08 -16.05 -4.75
CA LEU A 265 -21.64 -17.41 -4.67
C LEU A 265 -23.07 -17.47 -4.14
N PRO A 266 -23.46 -16.82 -3.02
CA PRO A 266 -24.82 -16.97 -2.52
C PRO A 266 -25.86 -16.39 -3.48
N ARG A 267 -25.53 -15.31 -4.22
CA ARG A 267 -26.43 -14.73 -5.23
C ARG A 267 -26.52 -15.60 -6.47
N MET A 268 -25.38 -16.08 -6.97
CA MET A 268 -25.31 -17.02 -8.08
C MET A 268 -26.10 -18.30 -7.79
N HIS A 269 -26.01 -18.85 -6.58
CA HIS A 269 -26.79 -20.03 -6.17
C HIS A 269 -28.30 -19.77 -6.17
N ARG A 270 -28.76 -18.56 -5.77
CA ARG A 270 -30.19 -18.19 -5.88
C ARG A 270 -30.68 -18.07 -7.32
N MET A 271 -29.78 -17.85 -8.28
CA MET A 271 -30.07 -17.84 -9.71
C MET A 271 -30.04 -19.26 -10.34
N GLY A 272 -29.76 -20.31 -9.56
CA GLY A 272 -29.71 -21.70 -10.05
C GLY A 272 -28.37 -22.12 -10.66
N TYR A 273 -27.32 -21.31 -10.49
CA TYR A 273 -25.98 -21.61 -11.01
C TYR A 273 -25.04 -22.08 -9.89
N VAL A 274 -24.07 -22.93 -10.25
CA VAL A 274 -22.95 -23.33 -9.38
C VAL A 274 -21.63 -22.82 -9.95
N ALA A 275 -20.63 -22.68 -9.08
CA ALA A 275 -19.35 -22.07 -9.47
C ALA A 275 -18.55 -23.00 -10.39
N PRO A 276 -17.84 -22.46 -11.40
CA PRO A 276 -16.82 -23.21 -12.13
C PRO A 276 -15.61 -23.53 -11.23
N ASN A 277 -14.72 -24.38 -11.74
CA ASN A 277 -13.41 -24.64 -11.15
C ASN A 277 -12.33 -23.69 -11.68
N VAL A 278 -11.24 -23.58 -10.93
CA VAL A 278 -10.05 -22.85 -11.39
C VAL A 278 -9.43 -23.62 -12.56
N GLY A 279 -9.18 -22.92 -13.67
CA GLY A 279 -8.59 -23.50 -14.88
C GLY A 279 -9.58 -24.00 -15.94
N ASP A 280 -10.90 -23.98 -15.66
CA ASP A 280 -11.93 -24.35 -16.65
C ASP A 280 -11.90 -23.45 -17.89
N VAL A 281 -11.58 -22.16 -17.70
CA VAL A 281 -11.39 -21.21 -18.79
C VAL A 281 -9.89 -20.96 -18.99
N GLN A 282 -9.38 -21.35 -20.14
CA GLN A 282 -8.02 -21.01 -20.56
C GLN A 282 -8.01 -19.69 -21.33
N GLY A 283 -6.98 -18.88 -21.12
CA GLY A 283 -6.82 -17.63 -21.85
C GLY A 283 -5.66 -16.81 -21.35
N LYS A 284 -5.17 -15.90 -22.20
CA LYS A 284 -4.15 -14.91 -21.82
C LYS A 284 -4.82 -13.69 -21.19
N SER A 285 -4.07 -12.96 -20.38
CA SER A 285 -4.53 -11.73 -19.74
C SER A 285 -5.04 -10.72 -20.79
N SER A 286 -6.16 -10.08 -20.48
CA SER A 286 -6.70 -8.94 -21.25
C SER A 286 -5.78 -7.72 -21.16
N PRO A 287 -5.79 -6.79 -22.14
CA PRO A 287 -5.16 -5.48 -21.97
C PRO A 287 -5.63 -4.79 -20.68
N GLY A 288 -4.68 -4.17 -19.96
CA GLY A 288 -4.96 -3.35 -18.77
C GLY A 288 -5.59 -1.99 -19.13
N GLY A 289 -5.40 -0.97 -18.29
CA GLY A 289 -5.86 0.39 -18.57
C GLY A 289 -5.23 0.98 -19.84
N TYR A 290 -5.99 1.84 -20.54
CA TYR A 290 -5.48 2.57 -21.69
C TYR A 290 -4.71 3.79 -21.24
N VAL A 291 -3.50 3.98 -21.77
CA VAL A 291 -2.69 5.15 -21.50
C VAL A 291 -2.40 5.84 -22.82
N MET A 292 -2.94 7.04 -22.98
CA MET A 292 -2.78 7.86 -24.17
C MET A 292 -1.30 8.21 -24.37
N ASP A 293 -0.89 8.38 -25.62
CA ASP A 293 0.37 9.06 -25.91
C ASP A 293 0.26 10.50 -25.42
N SER A 294 1.31 10.97 -24.74
CA SER A 294 1.33 12.31 -24.18
C SER A 294 1.94 13.30 -25.18
N LYS A 295 1.46 14.53 -25.13
CA LYS A 295 2.09 15.66 -25.80
C LYS A 295 3.11 16.27 -24.80
N PRO A 296 4.43 16.16 -25.07
CA PRO A 296 5.44 16.70 -24.17
C PRO A 296 5.50 18.22 -24.26
N GLY A 297 5.82 18.87 -23.15
CA GLY A 297 5.96 20.32 -23.11
C GLY A 297 5.74 20.93 -21.73
N PHE A 298 5.93 22.25 -21.69
CA PHE A 298 5.51 23.11 -20.60
C PHE A 298 4.18 23.75 -20.95
N TYR A 299 3.23 23.63 -20.04
CA TYR A 299 1.87 24.13 -20.19
C TYR A 299 1.53 25.08 -19.04
N ASP A 300 0.66 26.04 -19.34
CA ASP A 300 -0.02 26.84 -18.32
C ASP A 300 -1.17 26.02 -17.70
N SER A 301 -2.40 26.51 -17.82
CA SER A 301 -3.58 25.92 -17.21
C SER A 301 -3.93 24.56 -17.83
N VAL A 302 -3.79 23.51 -17.02
CA VAL A 302 -4.22 22.15 -17.34
C VAL A 302 -5.24 21.69 -16.30
N VAL A 303 -6.40 21.26 -16.77
CA VAL A 303 -7.46 20.66 -15.95
C VAL A 303 -7.42 19.15 -16.11
N VAL A 304 -7.58 18.43 -15.00
CA VAL A 304 -7.73 16.97 -15.00
C VAL A 304 -9.16 16.62 -14.64
N LEU A 305 -9.80 15.84 -15.50
CA LEU A 305 -11.07 15.18 -15.20
C LEU A 305 -10.81 13.67 -15.02
N ASP A 306 -11.45 13.05 -14.03
CA ASP A 306 -11.24 11.65 -13.64
C ASP A 306 -12.57 10.93 -13.43
N TYR A 307 -12.68 9.69 -13.92
CA TYR A 307 -13.88 8.88 -13.71
C TYR A 307 -13.90 8.24 -12.32
N LYS A 308 -14.95 8.59 -11.56
CA LYS A 308 -15.17 8.03 -10.22
C LYS A 308 -15.43 6.54 -10.29
N SER A 309 -14.43 5.77 -9.86
CA SER A 309 -14.51 4.29 -9.81
C SER A 309 -14.89 3.70 -11.17
N LEU A 310 -14.13 4.04 -12.22
CA LEU A 310 -14.42 3.69 -13.61
C LEU A 310 -14.82 2.22 -13.82
N TYR A 311 -14.04 1.26 -13.33
CA TYR A 311 -14.36 -0.16 -13.57
C TYR A 311 -15.63 -0.62 -12.83
N PRO A 312 -15.82 -0.28 -11.53
CA PRO A 312 -17.12 -0.46 -10.88
C PRO A 312 -18.31 0.18 -11.61
N SER A 313 -18.16 1.39 -12.16
CA SER A 313 -19.25 2.04 -12.90
C SER A 313 -19.52 1.39 -14.26
N ILE A 314 -18.50 0.89 -14.95
CA ILE A 314 -18.65 0.07 -16.17
C ILE A 314 -19.40 -1.23 -15.86
N ILE A 315 -19.02 -1.94 -14.79
CA ILE A 315 -19.72 -3.16 -14.35
C ILE A 315 -21.23 -2.88 -14.14
N ARG A 316 -21.56 -1.78 -13.46
CA ARG A 316 -22.96 -1.38 -13.20
C ARG A 316 -23.72 -0.94 -14.45
N THR A 317 -23.05 -0.21 -15.34
CA THR A 317 -23.69 0.38 -16.54
C THR A 317 -23.92 -0.66 -17.62
N PHE A 318 -22.95 -1.54 -17.86
CA PHE A 318 -22.98 -2.53 -18.95
C PHE A 318 -23.29 -3.95 -18.46
N LEU A 319 -23.66 -4.09 -17.18
CA LEU A 319 -24.06 -5.34 -16.53
C LEU A 319 -23.06 -6.49 -16.71
N VAL A 320 -21.76 -6.17 -16.62
CA VAL A 320 -20.69 -7.17 -16.76
C VAL A 320 -20.76 -8.12 -15.58
N ASP A 321 -21.01 -9.41 -15.86
CA ASP A 321 -21.26 -10.42 -14.83
C ASP A 321 -20.96 -11.83 -15.35
N PRO A 322 -20.34 -12.72 -14.54
CA PRO A 322 -20.14 -14.12 -14.92
C PRO A 322 -21.41 -14.87 -15.35
N VAL A 323 -22.49 -14.82 -14.56
CA VAL A 323 -23.78 -15.46 -14.92
C VAL A 323 -24.42 -14.74 -16.09
N GLY A 324 -24.40 -13.41 -16.10
CA GLY A 324 -24.92 -12.59 -17.18
C GLY A 324 -24.26 -12.88 -18.53
N LEU A 325 -22.96 -13.19 -18.55
CA LEU A 325 -22.26 -13.63 -19.77
C LEU A 325 -22.73 -15.01 -20.24
N VAL A 326 -22.94 -15.95 -19.32
CA VAL A 326 -23.45 -17.30 -19.67
C VAL A 326 -24.85 -17.21 -20.25
N GLU A 327 -25.76 -16.52 -19.56
CA GLU A 327 -27.13 -16.27 -20.03
C GLU A 327 -27.13 -15.53 -21.38
N GLY A 328 -26.26 -14.52 -21.53
CA GLY A 328 -26.14 -13.77 -22.77
C GLY A 328 -25.68 -14.59 -23.97
N ARG A 329 -24.83 -15.61 -23.76
CA ARG A 329 -24.37 -16.53 -24.82
C ARG A 329 -25.43 -17.56 -25.24
N HIS A 330 -26.38 -17.86 -24.36
CA HIS A 330 -27.43 -18.86 -24.62
C HIS A 330 -28.79 -18.26 -25.00
N ALA A 331 -28.93 -16.93 -24.92
CA ALA A 331 -30.16 -16.24 -25.24
C ALA A 331 -30.54 -16.38 -26.72
N SER A 332 -31.80 -16.69 -26.98
CA SER A 332 -32.37 -16.78 -28.33
C SER A 332 -32.89 -15.44 -28.86
N SER A 333 -33.15 -14.47 -27.97
CA SER A 333 -33.64 -13.13 -28.31
C SER A 333 -32.59 -12.06 -28.03
N SER A 334 -32.35 -11.18 -29.00
CA SER A 334 -31.38 -10.09 -28.88
C SER A 334 -31.87 -8.90 -28.04
N GLU A 335 -33.18 -8.77 -27.81
CA GLU A 335 -33.76 -7.62 -27.09
C GLU A 335 -33.41 -7.63 -25.59
N LEU A 336 -33.16 -8.82 -25.03
CA LEU A 336 -32.81 -9.01 -23.62
C LEU A 336 -31.30 -8.90 -23.34
N LEU A 337 -30.52 -8.46 -24.33
CA LEU A 337 -29.07 -8.47 -24.28
C LEU A 337 -28.45 -7.07 -24.28
N ILE A 338 -27.28 -6.98 -23.65
CA ILE A 338 -26.38 -5.83 -23.70
C ILE A 338 -25.14 -6.22 -24.50
N LYS A 339 -24.78 -5.38 -25.46
CA LYS A 339 -23.61 -5.58 -26.30
C LYS A 339 -22.38 -4.96 -25.63
N GLY A 340 -21.41 -5.81 -25.35
CA GLY A 340 -20.08 -5.42 -24.90
C GLY A 340 -19.03 -5.46 -26.03
N PRO A 341 -17.81 -5.00 -25.73
CA PRO A 341 -16.67 -5.08 -26.64
C PRO A 341 -16.42 -6.53 -27.13
N ARG A 342 -15.82 -6.67 -28.32
CA ARG A 342 -15.56 -7.99 -28.98
C ARG A 342 -16.79 -8.89 -29.14
N GLY A 343 -17.99 -8.30 -29.19
CA GLY A 343 -19.23 -9.06 -29.39
C GLY A 343 -19.67 -9.86 -28.17
N THR A 344 -19.13 -9.59 -26.97
CA THR A 344 -19.66 -10.19 -25.74
C THR A 344 -21.10 -9.75 -25.51
N LEU A 345 -21.94 -10.67 -25.03
CA LEU A 345 -23.35 -10.41 -24.75
C LEU A 345 -23.63 -10.70 -23.28
N PHE A 346 -24.31 -9.76 -22.61
CA PHE A 346 -24.71 -9.88 -21.21
C PHE A 346 -26.23 -9.84 -21.07
N SER A 347 -26.78 -10.66 -20.18
CA SER A 347 -28.21 -10.62 -19.84
C SER A 347 -28.58 -9.31 -19.14
N ARG A 348 -29.74 -8.74 -19.51
CA ARG A 348 -30.35 -7.59 -18.81
C ARG A 348 -31.02 -7.95 -17.50
N GLU A 349 -31.43 -9.20 -17.33
CA GLU A 349 -32.29 -9.62 -16.23
C GLU A 349 -31.56 -10.48 -15.21
N LYS A 350 -30.59 -11.28 -15.67
CA LYS A 350 -29.90 -12.26 -14.84
C LYS A 350 -28.43 -11.90 -14.69
N HIS A 351 -28.12 -11.22 -13.59
CA HIS A 351 -26.77 -10.86 -13.18
C HIS A 351 -26.73 -10.63 -11.67
N CYS A 352 -25.56 -10.71 -11.04
CA CYS A 352 -25.43 -10.38 -9.62
C CYS A 352 -24.25 -9.47 -9.25
N LEU A 353 -23.19 -9.42 -10.07
CA LEU A 353 -22.07 -8.50 -9.83
C LEU A 353 -22.48 -7.02 -9.86
N PRO A 354 -23.32 -6.54 -10.80
CA PRO A 354 -23.78 -5.14 -10.81
C PRO A 354 -24.50 -4.74 -9.52
N GLU A 355 -25.30 -5.65 -8.95
CA GLU A 355 -26.02 -5.43 -7.70
C GLU A 355 -25.04 -5.38 -6.51
N ILE A 356 -24.11 -6.34 -6.41
CA ILE A 356 -23.07 -6.35 -5.37
C ILE A 356 -22.29 -5.03 -5.38
N VAL A 357 -21.82 -4.60 -6.56
CA VAL A 357 -21.07 -3.34 -6.69
C VAL A 357 -21.95 -2.15 -6.33
N THR A 358 -23.23 -2.15 -6.69
CA THR A 358 -24.18 -1.08 -6.32
C THR A 358 -24.37 -1.00 -4.80
N THR A 359 -24.54 -2.13 -4.11
CA THR A 359 -24.66 -2.17 -2.65
C THR A 359 -23.40 -1.62 -1.97
N LEU A 360 -22.21 -2.05 -2.41
CA LEU A 360 -20.94 -1.57 -1.86
C LEU A 360 -20.73 -0.07 -2.12
N TRP A 361 -21.17 0.41 -3.30
CA TRP A 361 -21.08 1.83 -3.66
C TRP A 361 -22.00 2.69 -2.79
N GLN A 362 -23.26 2.28 -2.60
CA GLN A 362 -24.20 2.98 -1.71
C GLN A 362 -23.70 3.01 -0.27
N ALA A 363 -23.19 1.88 0.24
CA ALA A 363 -22.58 1.83 1.56
C ALA A 363 -21.39 2.79 1.68
N ARG A 364 -20.64 3.00 0.59
CA ARG A 364 -19.48 3.90 0.59
C ARG A 364 -19.91 5.36 0.63
N ASP A 365 -20.94 5.71 -0.13
CA ASP A 365 -21.49 7.06 -0.10
C ASP A 365 -22.08 7.40 1.27
N GLU A 366 -22.76 6.44 1.91
CA GLU A 366 -23.21 6.59 3.29
C GLU A 366 -22.05 6.72 4.28
N ALA A 367 -20.98 5.93 4.11
CA ALA A 367 -19.76 6.05 4.92
C ALA A 367 -19.09 7.43 4.76
N LYS A 368 -19.07 7.99 3.54
CA LYS A 368 -18.60 9.37 3.32
C LYS A 368 -19.52 10.39 4.01
N ARG A 369 -20.83 10.24 3.89
CA ARG A 369 -21.82 11.14 4.50
C ARG A 369 -21.71 11.18 6.03
N THR A 370 -21.49 10.01 6.63
CA THR A 370 -21.31 9.84 8.09
C THR A 370 -19.86 10.08 8.55
N ARG A 371 -18.95 10.46 7.65
CA ARG A 371 -17.51 10.67 7.92
C ARG A 371 -16.81 9.44 8.53
N ASN A 372 -17.27 8.24 8.17
CA ASN A 372 -16.59 6.97 8.49
C ASN A 372 -15.50 6.69 7.43
N GLU A 373 -14.36 7.36 7.57
CA GLU A 373 -13.22 7.22 6.65
C GLU A 373 -12.70 5.78 6.52
N PRO A 374 -12.53 5.00 7.62
CA PRO A 374 -12.07 3.61 7.51
C PRO A 374 -13.01 2.73 6.66
N LEU A 375 -14.32 2.85 6.84
CA LEU A 375 -15.29 2.10 6.06
C LEU A 375 -15.31 2.55 4.59
N SER A 376 -15.29 3.86 4.33
CA SER A 376 -15.24 4.41 2.97
C SER A 376 -14.02 3.91 2.20
N GLN A 377 -12.86 3.83 2.87
CA GLN A 377 -11.63 3.30 2.30
C GLN A 377 -11.72 1.78 2.06
N ALA A 378 -12.21 1.01 3.04
CA ALA A 378 -12.39 -0.44 2.88
C ALA A 378 -13.31 -0.78 1.70
N LEU A 379 -14.44 -0.08 1.56
CA LEU A 379 -15.37 -0.26 0.45
C LEU A 379 -14.76 0.11 -0.90
N LYS A 380 -13.99 1.21 -0.97
CA LYS A 380 -13.24 1.60 -2.19
C LYS A 380 -12.31 0.47 -2.64
N LEU A 381 -11.53 -0.08 -1.71
CA LEU A 381 -10.55 -1.14 -2.01
C LEU A 381 -11.22 -2.41 -2.51
N VAL A 382 -12.31 -2.83 -1.86
CA VAL A 382 -13.04 -4.04 -2.26
C VAL A 382 -13.65 -3.89 -3.66
N MET A 383 -14.34 -2.78 -3.93
CA MET A 383 -14.94 -2.53 -5.26
C MET A 383 -13.89 -2.53 -6.37
N ASN A 384 -12.78 -1.81 -6.18
CA ASN A 384 -11.71 -1.76 -7.18
C ASN A 384 -11.07 -3.14 -7.42
N SER A 385 -11.05 -4.00 -6.42
CA SER A 385 -10.46 -5.33 -6.54
C SER A 385 -11.32 -6.32 -7.35
N PHE A 386 -12.65 -6.15 -7.38
CA PHE A 386 -13.55 -7.12 -8.05
C PHE A 386 -13.36 -7.16 -9.56
N ALA A 387 -13.08 -6.03 -10.21
CA ALA A 387 -12.71 -6.02 -11.62
C ALA A 387 -11.40 -6.80 -11.86
N GLY A 388 -10.38 -6.57 -11.01
CA GLY A 388 -9.09 -7.27 -11.11
C GLY A 388 -9.20 -8.79 -10.91
N VAL A 389 -10.10 -9.24 -10.03
CA VAL A 389 -10.35 -10.66 -9.75
C VAL A 389 -10.81 -11.43 -11.00
N LEU A 390 -11.61 -10.80 -11.88
CA LEU A 390 -12.08 -11.45 -13.12
C LEU A 390 -10.96 -11.66 -14.15
N GLY A 391 -9.83 -10.95 -13.99
CA GLY A 391 -8.63 -11.09 -14.82
C GLY A 391 -7.53 -11.96 -14.21
N ALA A 392 -7.70 -12.45 -12.98
CA ALA A 392 -6.71 -13.28 -12.30
C ALA A 392 -6.96 -14.77 -12.58
N SER A 393 -6.00 -15.48 -13.16
CA SER A 393 -6.14 -16.90 -13.52
C SER A 393 -6.40 -17.83 -12.32
N GLU A 394 -6.04 -17.40 -11.11
CA GLU A 394 -6.27 -18.11 -9.86
C GLU A 394 -7.72 -17.98 -9.39
N CYS A 395 -8.50 -17.07 -9.98
CA CYS A 395 -9.92 -16.94 -9.70
C CYS A 395 -10.72 -17.96 -10.51
N ARG A 396 -11.66 -18.65 -9.86
CA ARG A 396 -12.58 -19.56 -10.57
C ARG A 396 -13.47 -18.85 -11.60
N PHE A 397 -13.78 -17.57 -11.37
CA PHE A 397 -14.56 -16.73 -12.29
C PHE A 397 -13.68 -16.02 -13.33
N PHE A 398 -12.40 -16.41 -13.45
CA PHE A 398 -11.54 -15.92 -14.50
C PHE A 398 -12.19 -16.14 -15.87
N ASN A 399 -12.31 -15.06 -16.64
CA ASN A 399 -12.73 -15.16 -18.02
C ASN A 399 -12.19 -13.96 -18.80
N PRO A 400 -11.35 -14.17 -19.83
CA PRO A 400 -10.82 -13.09 -20.65
C PRO A 400 -11.92 -12.16 -21.18
N ASP A 401 -13.09 -12.67 -21.54
CA ASP A 401 -14.18 -11.85 -22.07
C ASP A 401 -14.74 -10.89 -21.02
N LEU A 402 -14.83 -11.31 -19.75
CA LEU A 402 -15.31 -10.45 -18.67
C LEU A 402 -14.36 -9.28 -18.42
N ILE A 403 -13.07 -9.58 -18.20
CA ILE A 403 -12.09 -8.53 -17.94
C ILE A 403 -11.91 -7.63 -19.17
N SER A 404 -12.02 -8.18 -20.38
CA SER A 404 -11.95 -7.42 -21.63
C SER A 404 -13.14 -6.51 -21.83
N ALA A 405 -14.35 -6.94 -21.48
CA ALA A 405 -15.54 -6.12 -21.55
C ALA A 405 -15.41 -4.88 -20.64
N ILE A 406 -14.72 -5.01 -19.51
CA ILE A 406 -14.43 -3.89 -18.61
C ILE A 406 -13.33 -3.00 -19.19
N THR A 407 -12.15 -3.56 -19.47
CA THR A 407 -10.98 -2.76 -19.82
C THR A 407 -11.13 -2.07 -21.17
N LEU A 408 -11.63 -2.77 -22.19
CA LEU A 408 -11.84 -2.18 -23.51
C LEU A 408 -12.94 -1.12 -23.51
N ARG A 409 -13.99 -1.29 -22.70
CA ARG A 409 -14.98 -0.23 -22.54
C ARG A 409 -14.36 1.01 -21.90
N GLY A 410 -13.46 0.83 -20.91
CA GLY A 410 -12.68 1.94 -20.37
C GLY A 410 -11.82 2.63 -21.43
N HIS A 411 -11.23 1.89 -22.37
CA HIS A 411 -10.45 2.46 -23.48
C HIS A 411 -11.33 3.31 -24.41
N GLU A 412 -12.49 2.77 -24.80
CA GLU A 412 -13.47 3.48 -25.62
C GLU A 412 -13.93 4.75 -24.92
N MET A 413 -14.22 4.69 -23.62
CA MET A 413 -14.64 5.84 -22.84
C MET A 413 -13.61 6.96 -22.84
N VAL A 414 -12.34 6.68 -22.55
CA VAL A 414 -11.29 7.71 -22.56
C VAL A 414 -11.12 8.35 -23.94
N LYS A 415 -11.21 7.55 -25.02
CA LYS A 415 -11.12 8.06 -26.40
C LYS A 415 -12.31 8.95 -26.75
N LEU A 416 -13.54 8.53 -26.43
CA LEU A 416 -14.74 9.32 -26.69
C LEU A 416 -14.74 10.60 -25.85
N THR A 417 -14.33 10.53 -24.60
CA THR A 417 -14.18 11.72 -23.74
C THR A 417 -13.17 12.70 -24.31
N ARG A 418 -12.06 12.22 -24.88
CA ARG A 418 -11.13 13.08 -25.61
C ARG A 418 -11.83 13.79 -26.76
N ASP A 419 -12.52 13.03 -27.61
CA ASP A 419 -13.16 13.57 -28.81
C ASP A 419 -14.21 14.64 -28.43
N LEU A 420 -15.03 14.37 -27.40
CA LEU A 420 -15.99 15.34 -26.85
C LEU A 420 -15.32 16.62 -26.33
N VAL A 421 -14.16 16.51 -25.67
CA VAL A 421 -13.41 17.67 -25.17
C VAL A 421 -12.82 18.48 -26.33
N GLU A 422 -12.29 17.80 -27.35
CA GLU A 422 -11.70 18.43 -28.54
C GLU A 422 -12.75 19.15 -29.39
N GLU A 423 -13.97 18.60 -29.51
CA GLU A 423 -15.12 19.25 -30.14
C GLU A 423 -15.54 20.56 -29.45
N ARG A 424 -15.27 20.68 -28.13
CA ARG A 424 -15.47 21.93 -27.38
C ARG A 424 -14.31 22.92 -27.51
N GLY A 425 -13.32 22.63 -28.35
CA GLY A 425 -12.22 23.52 -28.70
C GLY A 425 -11.02 23.48 -27.75
N TYR A 426 -11.03 22.58 -26.76
CA TYR A 426 -9.90 22.35 -25.87
C TYR A 426 -8.96 21.29 -26.43
N GLU A 427 -7.75 21.21 -25.90
CA GLU A 427 -6.78 20.21 -26.34
C GLU A 427 -6.50 19.20 -25.24
N VAL A 428 -6.61 17.92 -25.58
CA VAL A 428 -6.20 16.84 -24.67
C VAL A 428 -4.72 16.53 -24.90
N ILE A 429 -3.94 16.62 -23.83
CA ILE A 429 -2.47 16.45 -23.88
C ILE A 429 -2.02 15.11 -23.29
N TYR A 430 -2.85 14.46 -22.47
CA TYR A 430 -2.55 13.16 -21.86
C TYR A 430 -3.82 12.50 -21.30
N GLY A 431 -3.75 11.20 -21.01
CA GLY A 431 -4.78 10.45 -20.30
C GLY A 431 -4.22 9.14 -19.76
N ASP A 432 -4.61 8.77 -18.53
CA ASP A 432 -4.19 7.53 -17.87
C ASP A 432 -5.40 6.82 -17.29
N THR A 433 -5.80 5.73 -17.94
CA THR A 433 -6.83 4.76 -17.54
C THR A 433 -8.25 5.33 -17.41
N ASP A 434 -8.47 6.22 -16.46
CA ASP A 434 -9.72 6.87 -16.06
C ASP A 434 -9.64 8.39 -16.05
N SER A 435 -8.44 8.96 -16.26
CA SER A 435 -8.19 10.40 -16.25
C SER A 435 -7.90 10.96 -17.64
N ILE A 436 -8.25 12.23 -17.85
CA ILE A 436 -7.92 13.02 -19.04
C ILE A 436 -7.37 14.40 -18.66
N PHE A 437 -6.28 14.81 -19.31
CA PHE A 437 -5.56 16.06 -19.06
C PHE A 437 -5.82 17.03 -20.19
N ILE A 438 -6.46 18.15 -19.86
CA ILE A 438 -7.02 19.11 -20.79
C ILE A 438 -6.25 20.42 -20.67
N TRP A 439 -5.51 20.78 -21.71
CA TRP A 439 -4.84 22.07 -21.79
C TRP A 439 -5.82 23.15 -22.24
N LEU A 440 -5.93 24.22 -21.44
CA LEU A 440 -6.82 25.35 -21.70
C LEU A 440 -6.20 26.40 -22.64
N LYS A 441 -5.08 26.09 -23.31
CA LYS A 441 -4.37 26.91 -24.31
C LYS A 441 -3.74 28.22 -23.82
N ARG A 442 -4.19 28.75 -22.69
CA ARG A 442 -3.68 29.97 -22.04
C ARG A 442 -3.78 29.85 -20.52
N SER A 443 -3.12 30.76 -19.82
CA SER A 443 -3.33 30.98 -18.39
C SER A 443 -4.77 31.38 -18.07
N HIS A 444 -5.35 30.78 -17.04
CA HIS A 444 -6.68 31.04 -16.49
C HIS A 444 -6.59 31.30 -14.99
N THR A 445 -7.56 32.06 -14.45
CA THR A 445 -7.73 32.10 -13.00
C THR A 445 -8.25 30.76 -12.49
N THR A 446 -8.13 30.51 -11.19
CA THR A 446 -8.63 29.28 -10.56
C THR A 446 -10.13 29.12 -10.80
N GLU A 447 -10.89 30.21 -10.62
CA GLU A 447 -12.34 30.23 -10.80
C GLU A 447 -12.74 29.91 -12.24
N GLU A 448 -12.05 30.49 -13.22
CA GLU A 448 -12.29 30.22 -14.64
C GLU A 448 -11.99 28.77 -14.99
N ALA A 449 -10.84 28.25 -14.57
CA ALA A 449 -10.44 26.87 -14.83
C ALA A 449 -11.43 25.87 -14.21
N TYR A 450 -11.90 26.14 -12.99
CA TYR A 450 -12.88 25.31 -12.29
C TYR A 450 -14.24 25.36 -12.99
N ALA A 451 -14.67 26.53 -13.46
CA ALA A 451 -15.92 26.68 -14.20
C ALA A 451 -15.88 25.92 -15.54
N VAL A 452 -14.75 25.96 -16.25
CA VAL A 452 -14.53 25.15 -17.47
C VAL A 452 -14.57 23.67 -17.15
N ALA A 453 -13.86 23.23 -16.12
CA ALA A 453 -13.82 21.83 -15.68
C ALA A 453 -15.22 21.29 -15.34
N ALA A 454 -15.98 22.05 -14.54
CA ALA A 454 -17.33 21.69 -14.12
C ALA A 454 -18.27 21.58 -15.32
N ARG A 455 -18.19 22.52 -16.28
CA ARG A 455 -19.01 22.50 -17.48
C ARG A 455 -18.69 21.30 -18.37
N LEU A 456 -17.40 21.02 -18.61
CA LEU A 456 -16.98 19.85 -19.39
C LEU A 456 -17.46 18.56 -18.73
N ALA A 457 -17.27 18.40 -17.42
CA ALA A 457 -17.73 17.22 -16.69
C ALA A 457 -19.25 17.05 -16.79
N GLN A 458 -20.03 18.13 -16.60
CA GLN A 458 -21.48 18.11 -16.74
C GLN A 458 -21.91 17.67 -18.16
N ASP A 459 -21.29 18.25 -19.19
CA ASP A 459 -21.61 17.95 -20.59
C ASP A 459 -21.28 16.50 -20.95
N ILE A 460 -20.11 16.00 -20.53
CA ILE A 460 -19.69 14.61 -20.77
C ILE A 460 -20.64 13.63 -20.05
N ASN A 461 -21.00 13.90 -18.80
CA ASN A 461 -21.93 13.06 -18.05
C ASN A 461 -23.33 13.05 -18.69
N ALA A 462 -23.83 14.22 -19.13
CA ALA A 462 -25.11 14.32 -19.82
C ALA A 462 -25.10 13.55 -21.15
N TRP A 463 -24.01 13.64 -21.91
CA TRP A 463 -23.82 12.88 -23.15
C TRP A 463 -23.88 11.37 -22.89
N TRP A 464 -23.15 10.86 -21.88
CA TRP A 464 -23.20 9.44 -21.53
C TRP A 464 -24.60 8.96 -21.15
N ILE A 465 -25.33 9.75 -20.35
CA ILE A 465 -26.71 9.43 -19.98
C ILE A 465 -27.61 9.31 -21.23
N GLN A 466 -27.52 10.30 -22.12
CA GLN A 466 -28.34 10.34 -23.33
C GLN A 466 -27.99 9.22 -24.30
N THR A 467 -26.72 9.07 -24.66
CA THR A 467 -26.24 8.09 -25.64
C THR A 467 -26.54 6.66 -25.19
N LEU A 468 -26.26 6.32 -23.93
CA LEU A 468 -26.51 4.96 -23.42
C LEU A 468 -27.99 4.62 -23.35
N HIS A 469 -28.83 5.60 -23.02
CA HIS A 469 -30.28 5.43 -23.07
C HIS A 469 -30.78 5.23 -24.51
N GLN A 470 -30.31 6.03 -25.47
CA GLN A 470 -30.75 5.97 -26.86
C GLN A 470 -30.27 4.71 -27.59
N GLU A 471 -29.01 4.30 -27.41
CA GLU A 471 -28.43 3.18 -28.17
C GLU A 471 -28.79 1.80 -27.60
N GLN A 472 -28.86 1.68 -26.27
CA GLN A 472 -29.04 0.39 -25.61
C GLN A 472 -30.07 0.43 -24.47
N GLY A 473 -30.80 1.52 -24.26
CA GLY A 473 -31.78 1.63 -23.16
C GLY A 473 -31.14 1.45 -21.78
N LEU A 474 -29.88 1.88 -21.61
CA LEU A 474 -29.12 1.68 -20.38
C LEU A 474 -29.16 2.92 -19.50
N LYS A 475 -29.25 2.69 -18.18
CA LYS A 475 -28.97 3.72 -17.18
C LYS A 475 -27.47 3.88 -17.03
N SER A 476 -26.96 5.09 -17.28
CA SER A 476 -25.56 5.42 -17.01
C SER A 476 -25.31 5.49 -15.51
N PHE A 477 -24.26 4.80 -15.05
CA PHE A 477 -23.63 5.02 -13.75
C PHE A 477 -22.23 5.60 -13.88
N LEU A 478 -21.86 6.03 -15.10
CA LEU A 478 -20.59 6.66 -15.40
C LEU A 478 -20.64 8.10 -14.90
N GLU A 479 -19.60 8.50 -14.16
CA GLU A 479 -19.50 9.84 -13.56
C GLU A 479 -18.05 10.29 -13.68
N ILE A 480 -17.80 11.26 -14.56
CA ILE A 480 -16.53 11.99 -14.61
C ILE A 480 -16.63 13.21 -13.69
N GLU A 481 -15.61 13.40 -12.86
CA GLU A 481 -15.53 14.50 -11.89
C GLU A 481 -14.29 15.35 -12.19
N PHE A 482 -14.31 16.61 -11.75
CA PHE A 482 -13.10 17.42 -11.69
C PHE A 482 -12.18 16.89 -10.59
N ASP A 483 -10.92 16.62 -10.94
CA ASP A 483 -9.92 16.14 -10.00
C ASP A 483 -8.95 17.25 -9.59
N THR A 484 -8.21 17.79 -10.55
CA THR A 484 -7.11 18.72 -10.26
C THR A 484 -7.02 19.84 -11.29
N TYR A 485 -6.72 21.06 -10.83
CA TYR A 485 -6.26 22.16 -11.65
C TYR A 485 -4.75 22.37 -11.45
N TYR A 486 -3.99 22.28 -12.55
CA TYR A 486 -2.59 22.68 -12.59
C TYR A 486 -2.45 24.04 -13.25
N LYS A 487 -1.93 25.01 -12.50
CA LYS A 487 -1.60 26.35 -13.02
C LYS A 487 -0.38 26.32 -13.96
N LYS A 488 0.56 25.42 -13.69
CA LYS A 488 1.70 25.08 -14.54
C LYS A 488 1.83 23.58 -14.59
N PHE A 489 2.15 23.04 -15.74
CA PHE A 489 2.26 21.60 -15.94
C PHE A 489 3.43 21.26 -16.86
N PHE A 490 4.14 20.18 -16.53
CA PHE A 490 5.28 19.69 -17.28
C PHE A 490 5.07 18.22 -17.63
N MET A 491 5.03 17.95 -18.93
CA MET A 491 5.02 16.62 -19.51
C MET A 491 6.38 16.34 -20.17
N PRO A 492 7.23 15.47 -19.61
CA PRO A 492 8.54 15.15 -20.15
C PRO A 492 8.43 14.22 -21.37
N THR A 493 9.51 14.18 -22.15
CA THR A 493 9.73 13.11 -23.14
C THR A 493 10.31 11.84 -22.50
N ILE A 494 10.25 10.73 -23.23
CA ILE A 494 11.06 9.55 -22.95
C ILE A 494 12.52 9.90 -23.21
N ARG A 495 13.41 9.52 -22.28
CA ARG A 495 14.84 9.89 -22.34
C ARG A 495 15.46 9.48 -23.66
N GLY A 496 16.07 10.44 -24.36
CA GLY A 496 16.73 10.21 -25.64
C GLY A 496 15.78 10.09 -26.84
N SER A 497 14.54 10.54 -26.71
CA SER A 497 13.57 10.59 -27.81
C SER A 497 12.65 11.81 -27.69
N ASP A 498 11.95 12.14 -28.78
CA ASP A 498 10.93 13.21 -28.81
C ASP A 498 9.53 12.72 -28.40
N VAL A 499 9.39 11.43 -28.10
CA VAL A 499 8.11 10.83 -27.72
C VAL A 499 7.76 11.22 -26.29
N GLY A 500 6.52 11.67 -26.06
CA GLY A 500 6.02 11.99 -24.73
C GLY A 500 6.07 10.79 -23.77
N SER A 501 6.48 11.05 -22.52
CA SER A 501 6.51 10.01 -21.49
C SER A 501 5.12 9.72 -20.97
N LYS A 502 4.89 8.46 -20.57
CA LYS A 502 3.68 8.03 -19.87
C LYS A 502 3.94 7.93 -18.37
N LYS A 503 2.91 8.19 -17.56
CA LYS A 503 2.92 8.10 -16.09
C LYS A 503 4.01 8.91 -15.39
N ARG A 504 4.55 9.92 -16.07
CA ARG A 504 5.65 10.76 -15.59
C ARG A 504 5.30 12.21 -15.90
N TYR A 505 5.04 13.03 -14.88
CA TYR A 505 4.73 14.45 -15.03
C TYR A 505 4.92 15.21 -13.71
N ALA A 506 5.03 16.53 -13.80
CA ALA A 506 4.97 17.43 -12.66
C ALA A 506 3.96 18.55 -12.92
N GLY A 507 3.35 19.08 -11.87
CA GLY A 507 2.48 20.24 -11.99
C GLY A 507 2.39 21.02 -10.70
N LEU A 508 2.16 22.32 -10.84
CA LEU A 508 1.83 23.23 -9.75
C LEU A 508 0.31 23.22 -9.59
N SER A 509 -0.20 22.42 -8.66
CA SER A 509 -1.63 22.33 -8.37
C SER A 509 -2.08 23.50 -7.51
N VAL A 510 -3.30 23.97 -7.74
CA VAL A 510 -3.93 25.02 -6.92
C VAL A 510 -5.20 24.45 -6.30
N ASP A 511 -5.33 24.56 -4.97
CA ASP A 511 -6.56 24.15 -4.28
C ASP A 511 -7.65 25.24 -4.33
N ALA A 512 -8.85 24.92 -3.82
CA ALA A 512 -9.98 25.86 -3.79
C ALA A 512 -9.74 27.09 -2.89
N ALA A 513 -8.76 27.03 -1.97
CA ALA A 513 -8.35 28.14 -1.13
C ALA A 513 -7.22 28.98 -1.76
N GLY A 514 -6.74 28.59 -2.95
CA GLY A 514 -5.67 29.27 -3.67
C GLY A 514 -4.25 28.85 -3.23
N ASN A 515 -4.11 27.82 -2.40
CA ASN A 515 -2.80 27.33 -2.01
C ASN A 515 -2.15 26.55 -3.16
N GLU A 516 -0.90 26.88 -3.46
CA GLU A 516 -0.12 26.21 -4.49
C GLU A 516 0.68 25.04 -3.90
N SER A 517 0.71 23.91 -4.60
CA SER A 517 1.50 22.73 -4.22
C SER A 517 2.12 22.06 -5.44
N MET A 518 3.37 21.62 -5.30
CA MET A 518 4.06 20.87 -6.35
C MET A 518 3.69 19.39 -6.29
N ILE A 519 3.13 18.87 -7.37
CA ILE A 519 2.78 17.46 -7.54
C ILE A 519 3.74 16.81 -8.51
N TYR A 520 4.31 15.67 -8.10
CA TYR A 520 5.16 14.83 -8.92
C TYR A 520 4.55 13.44 -9.08
N ARG A 521 4.52 12.92 -10.31
CA ARG A 521 4.02 11.57 -10.61
C ARG A 521 5.04 10.86 -11.48
N GLY A 522 5.52 9.69 -11.02
CA GLY A 522 6.49 8.82 -11.70
C GLY A 522 7.88 9.39 -12.00
N LEU A 523 8.09 10.69 -11.79
CA LEU A 523 9.38 11.36 -11.84
C LEU A 523 10.28 10.92 -10.70
N GLU A 524 11.56 11.23 -10.81
CA GLU A 524 12.63 10.86 -9.90
C GLU A 524 12.34 11.35 -8.46
N MET A 525 11.71 12.51 -8.29
CA MET A 525 11.26 13.04 -7.00
C MET A 525 10.29 12.10 -6.27
N ALA A 526 9.43 11.40 -7.02
CA ALA A 526 8.45 10.46 -6.49
C ALA A 526 8.99 9.03 -6.34
N ARG A 527 10.29 8.81 -6.57
CA ARG A 527 10.91 7.47 -6.60
C ARG A 527 11.91 7.28 -5.48
N SER A 528 11.71 6.23 -4.68
CA SER A 528 12.60 5.89 -3.55
C SER A 528 13.94 5.29 -3.96
N ASP A 529 14.10 4.90 -5.23
CA ASP A 529 15.34 4.33 -5.76
C ASP A 529 16.33 5.36 -6.34
N TRP A 530 15.97 6.65 -6.29
CA TRP A 530 16.80 7.80 -6.65
C TRP A 530 17.34 8.50 -5.40
N THR A 531 18.50 9.14 -5.53
CA THR A 531 19.16 9.81 -4.40
C THR A 531 18.46 11.11 -4.00
N LEU A 532 18.63 11.52 -2.74
CA LEU A 532 18.12 12.82 -2.28
C LEU A 532 18.70 13.99 -3.10
N LEU A 533 19.94 13.85 -3.58
CA LEU A 533 20.57 14.81 -4.50
C LEU A 533 19.70 15.04 -5.74
N ALA A 534 19.29 13.96 -6.41
CA ALA A 534 18.50 14.03 -7.63
C ALA A 534 17.11 14.61 -7.38
N ARG A 535 16.49 14.18 -6.27
CA ARG A 535 15.16 14.60 -5.84
C ARG A 535 15.11 16.10 -5.54
N GLN A 536 16.03 16.60 -4.73
CA GLN A 536 16.16 18.02 -4.41
C GLN A 536 16.52 18.86 -5.65
N PHE A 537 17.39 18.35 -6.53
CA PHE A 537 17.72 19.05 -7.77
C PHE A 537 16.50 19.18 -8.68
N GLN A 538 15.72 18.10 -8.88
CA GLN A 538 14.51 18.13 -9.70
C GLN A 538 13.48 19.13 -9.17
N GLU A 539 13.23 19.08 -7.86
CA GLU A 539 12.31 20.00 -7.20
C GLU A 539 12.78 21.45 -7.31
N GLY A 540 14.04 21.72 -6.99
CA GLY A 540 14.62 23.05 -7.05
C GLY A 540 14.63 23.65 -8.45
N LEU A 541 14.87 22.85 -9.49
CA LEU A 541 14.85 23.29 -10.88
C LEU A 541 13.42 23.53 -11.38
N LEU A 542 12.52 22.55 -11.24
CA LEU A 542 11.14 22.67 -11.72
C LEU A 542 10.38 23.80 -11.02
N SER A 543 10.58 23.97 -9.71
CA SER A 543 9.91 25.04 -8.96
C SER A 543 10.30 26.43 -9.50
N ARG A 544 11.59 26.64 -9.82
CA ARG A 544 12.07 27.89 -10.42
C ARG A 544 11.50 28.11 -11.81
N VAL A 545 11.50 27.06 -12.64
CA VAL A 545 10.92 27.10 -14.00
C VAL A 545 9.44 27.47 -13.94
N PHE A 546 8.65 26.84 -13.06
CA PHE A 546 7.22 27.14 -12.92
C PHE A 546 6.93 28.53 -12.36
N GLN A 547 7.80 29.05 -11.48
CA GLN A 547 7.68 30.39 -10.91
C GLN A 547 8.26 31.50 -11.81
N GLY A 548 8.88 31.15 -12.94
CA GLY A 548 9.54 32.13 -13.82
C GLY A 548 10.80 32.77 -13.20
N VAL A 549 11.40 32.11 -12.21
CA VAL A 549 12.62 32.57 -11.53
C VAL A 549 13.86 32.07 -12.28
N PRO A 550 14.95 32.86 -12.39
CA PRO A 550 16.19 32.41 -13.01
C PRO A 550 16.71 31.11 -12.38
N TYR A 551 17.00 30.11 -13.21
CA TYR A 551 17.45 28.78 -12.77
C TYR A 551 18.90 28.44 -13.15
N ARG A 552 19.52 29.17 -14.10
CA ARG A 552 20.87 28.85 -14.61
C ARG A 552 21.92 28.79 -13.49
N GLU A 553 21.96 29.83 -12.66
CA GLU A 553 22.90 29.90 -11.53
C GLU A 553 22.66 28.78 -10.51
N PHE A 554 21.40 28.40 -10.28
CA PHE A 554 21.08 27.26 -9.42
C PHE A 554 21.67 25.97 -9.99
N VAL A 555 21.49 25.69 -11.28
CA VAL A 555 22.02 24.48 -11.93
C VAL A 555 23.54 24.43 -11.83
N ILE A 556 24.22 25.53 -12.16
CA ILE A 556 25.69 25.66 -12.09
C ILE A 556 26.17 25.43 -10.66
N LYS A 557 25.65 26.18 -9.68
CA LYS A 557 26.05 26.07 -8.27
C LYS A 557 25.78 24.68 -7.69
N TYR A 558 24.67 24.05 -8.07
CA TYR A 558 24.33 22.71 -7.61
C TYR A 558 25.29 21.65 -8.16
N ALA A 559 25.66 21.76 -9.45
CA ALA A 559 26.66 20.89 -10.07
C ALA A 559 28.05 21.07 -9.41
N HIS A 560 28.54 22.30 -9.28
CA HIS A 560 29.84 22.58 -8.63
C HIS A 560 29.87 22.14 -7.16
N SER A 561 28.80 22.37 -6.41
CA SER A 561 28.72 21.94 -5.00
C SER A 561 28.76 20.42 -4.87
N THR A 562 28.19 19.71 -5.85
CA THR A 562 28.27 18.24 -5.92
C THR A 562 29.70 17.78 -6.19
N LEU A 563 30.37 18.37 -7.18
CA LEU A 563 31.78 18.07 -7.48
C LEU A 563 32.74 18.41 -6.33
N ALA A 564 32.44 19.46 -5.57
CA ALA A 564 33.23 19.90 -4.43
C ALA A 564 32.99 19.08 -3.15
N GLY A 565 32.18 18.01 -3.19
CA GLY A 565 31.88 17.16 -2.02
C GLY A 565 31.03 17.84 -0.95
N LYS A 566 30.35 18.93 -1.26
CA LYS A 566 29.49 19.67 -0.30
C LYS A 566 28.10 19.06 -0.14
N LYS A 567 27.83 17.92 -0.79
CA LYS A 567 26.51 17.28 -0.87
C LYS A 567 26.56 15.77 -0.61
N ASP A 568 27.60 15.27 0.06
CA ASP A 568 27.86 13.84 0.25
C ASP A 568 26.70 13.10 0.93
N ASP A 569 26.06 13.72 1.92
CA ASP A 569 24.92 13.14 2.65
C ASP A 569 23.70 12.89 1.74
N LEU A 570 23.63 13.56 0.58
CA LEU A 570 22.54 13.44 -0.38
C LEU A 570 22.78 12.33 -1.43
N LEU A 571 23.95 11.67 -1.41
CA LEU A 571 24.41 10.76 -2.46
C LEU A 571 24.01 9.29 -2.24
N ILE A 572 23.34 9.00 -1.13
CA ILE A 572 22.99 7.63 -0.73
C ILE A 572 21.87 7.10 -1.63
N TYR A 573 22.14 5.97 -2.30
CA TYR A 573 21.10 5.15 -2.91
C TYR A 573 20.50 4.21 -1.88
N ARG A 574 19.18 4.01 -1.95
CA ARG A 574 18.47 2.99 -1.17
C ARG A 574 17.67 2.11 -2.11
N LYS A 575 17.97 0.81 -2.17
CA LYS A 575 17.30 -0.13 -3.08
C LYS A 575 16.91 -1.43 -2.41
N ARG A 576 15.76 -1.95 -2.83
CA ARG A 576 15.25 -3.24 -2.37
C ARG A 576 15.88 -4.40 -3.15
N LEU A 577 16.34 -5.41 -2.42
CA LEU A 577 16.67 -6.73 -2.94
C LEU A 577 15.36 -7.54 -3.01
N ARG A 578 14.91 -7.82 -4.23
CA ARG A 578 13.59 -8.44 -4.48
C ARG A 578 13.62 -9.97 -4.41
N HIS A 579 14.81 -10.54 -4.53
CA HIS A 579 15.06 -11.98 -4.48
C HIS A 579 16.16 -12.26 -3.45
N ARG A 580 16.35 -13.54 -3.16
CA ARG A 580 17.52 -14.00 -2.41
C ARG A 580 18.81 -13.59 -3.11
N LEU A 581 19.86 -13.35 -2.34
CA LEU A 581 21.12 -12.81 -2.86
C LEU A 581 21.83 -13.77 -3.82
N ASP A 582 21.63 -15.08 -3.62
CA ASP A 582 22.13 -16.19 -4.44
C ASP A 582 21.38 -16.34 -5.78
N ALA A 583 20.13 -15.86 -5.88
CA ALA A 583 19.35 -15.92 -7.12
C ALA A 583 19.85 -14.98 -8.23
N TYR A 584 20.74 -14.03 -7.91
CA TYR A 584 21.31 -13.08 -8.87
C TYR A 584 22.59 -13.65 -9.51
N VAL A 585 22.44 -14.42 -10.60
CA VAL A 585 23.55 -15.13 -11.25
C VAL A 585 24.12 -14.40 -12.48
N ALA A 586 23.27 -14.01 -13.44
CA ALA A 586 23.75 -13.52 -14.75
C ALA A 586 24.09 -12.02 -14.76
N ASN A 587 23.17 -11.17 -14.31
CA ASN A 587 23.37 -9.73 -14.22
C ASN A 587 23.32 -9.35 -12.75
N VAL A 588 24.41 -8.77 -12.22
CA VAL A 588 24.53 -8.41 -10.80
C VAL A 588 24.35 -6.89 -10.65
N PRO A 589 23.16 -6.42 -10.27
CA PRO A 589 22.90 -5.00 -10.10
C PRO A 589 23.81 -4.36 -9.05
N PRO A 590 24.01 -3.03 -9.09
CA PRO A 590 24.84 -2.33 -8.12
C PRO A 590 24.45 -2.59 -6.66
N GLN A 591 23.16 -2.62 -6.35
CA GLN A 591 22.67 -2.92 -5.01
C GLN A 591 22.99 -4.35 -4.55
N VAL A 592 23.03 -5.32 -5.47
CA VAL A 592 23.39 -6.71 -5.14
C VAL A 592 24.89 -6.81 -4.86
N ARG A 593 25.73 -6.10 -5.62
CA ARG A 593 27.17 -6.01 -5.33
C ARG A 593 27.44 -5.38 -3.98
N ALA A 594 26.81 -4.26 -3.66
CA ALA A 594 26.95 -3.61 -2.36
C ALA A 594 26.52 -4.53 -1.20
N ALA A 595 25.39 -5.24 -1.36
CA ALA A 595 24.91 -6.19 -0.37
C ALA A 595 25.86 -7.39 -0.16
N ARG A 596 26.48 -7.90 -1.23
CA ARG A 596 27.52 -8.95 -1.13
C ARG A 596 28.74 -8.45 -0.36
N ILE A 597 29.21 -7.24 -0.65
CA ILE A 597 30.35 -6.62 0.06
C ILE A 597 30.02 -6.46 1.55
N ALA A 598 28.79 -6.06 1.88
CA ALA A 598 28.33 -5.95 3.27
C ALA A 598 28.30 -7.31 3.99
N ASP A 599 27.70 -8.33 3.38
CA ASP A 599 27.64 -9.67 3.99
C ASP A 599 29.03 -10.32 4.11
N GLU A 600 29.93 -10.13 3.13
CA GLU A 600 31.32 -10.57 3.21
C GLU A 600 32.10 -9.88 4.33
N TYR A 601 31.80 -8.61 4.62
CA TYR A 601 32.38 -7.92 5.75
C TYR A 601 31.84 -8.45 7.07
N ASN A 602 30.52 -8.65 7.16
CA ASN A 602 29.87 -9.20 8.34
C ASN A 602 30.47 -10.55 8.71
N ASP A 603 30.67 -11.44 7.74
CA ASP A 603 31.38 -12.72 7.94
C ASP A 603 32.78 -12.52 8.55
N ARG A 604 33.56 -11.55 8.07
CA ARG A 604 34.93 -11.28 8.55
C ARG A 604 34.96 -10.75 9.98
N VAL A 605 33.98 -9.94 10.38
CA VAL A 605 33.90 -9.36 11.73
C VAL A 605 33.04 -10.20 12.69
N GLY A 606 32.63 -11.40 12.27
CA GLY A 606 31.84 -12.32 13.10
C GLY A 606 30.39 -11.85 13.35
N ARG A 607 29.86 -10.99 12.47
CA ARG A 607 28.47 -10.50 12.51
C ARG A 607 27.56 -11.39 11.64
N PRO A 608 26.28 -11.56 11.99
CA PRO A 608 25.32 -12.24 11.13
C PRO A 608 25.16 -11.53 9.78
N ARG A 609 25.01 -12.31 8.70
CA ARG A 609 24.65 -11.77 7.38
C ARG A 609 23.25 -11.16 7.38
N GLN A 610 23.05 -10.07 6.65
CA GLN A 610 21.82 -9.28 6.62
C GLN A 610 21.00 -9.48 5.34
N TYR A 611 21.65 -9.68 4.19
CA TYR A 611 21.00 -9.49 2.88
C TYR A 611 20.62 -10.77 2.12
N GLN A 612 20.80 -11.93 2.74
CA GLN A 612 20.63 -13.25 2.09
C GLN A 612 19.22 -13.50 1.54
N ASN A 613 18.20 -13.01 2.26
CA ASN A 613 16.78 -13.25 1.94
C ASN A 613 16.05 -11.99 1.43
N GLY A 614 16.80 -11.07 0.81
CA GLY A 614 16.29 -9.78 0.36
C GLY A 614 16.56 -8.68 1.37
N GLY A 615 15.71 -7.63 1.39
CA GLY A 615 15.86 -6.49 2.29
C GLY A 615 16.13 -5.19 1.54
N TRP A 616 16.59 -4.17 2.27
CA TRP A 616 16.95 -2.86 1.72
C TRP A 616 18.42 -2.59 1.98
N ILE A 617 19.18 -2.26 0.94
CA ILE A 617 20.58 -1.90 1.06
C ILE A 617 20.75 -0.40 0.78
N GLN A 618 21.57 0.25 1.60
CA GLN A 618 22.05 1.61 1.40
C GLN A 618 23.49 1.60 0.92
N TYR A 619 23.76 2.30 -0.18
CA TYR A 619 25.08 2.30 -0.80
C TYR A 619 25.37 3.62 -1.53
N VAL A 620 26.64 3.91 -1.75
CA VAL A 620 27.11 5.02 -2.57
C VAL A 620 27.90 4.50 -3.76
N MET A 621 27.98 5.30 -4.82
CA MET A 621 28.82 4.99 -5.97
C MET A 621 30.19 5.63 -5.77
N THR A 622 31.21 4.78 -5.68
CA THR A 622 32.61 5.16 -5.51
C THR A 622 33.38 4.95 -6.80
N LYS A 623 34.65 5.38 -6.83
CA LYS A 623 35.56 5.12 -7.96
C LYS A 623 35.78 3.62 -8.22
N ASN A 624 35.54 2.75 -7.23
CA ASN A 624 35.60 1.30 -7.35
C ASN A 624 34.22 0.64 -7.53
N GLY A 625 33.18 1.43 -7.79
CA GLY A 625 31.81 0.94 -7.95
C GLY A 625 30.96 1.10 -6.67
N PRO A 626 29.84 0.36 -6.56
CA PRO A 626 28.92 0.51 -5.44
C PRO A 626 29.51 -0.05 -4.15
N GLU A 627 29.59 0.78 -3.11
CA GLU A 627 30.01 0.35 -1.77
C GLU A 627 28.89 0.62 -0.76
N PRO A 628 28.58 -0.35 0.12
CA PRO A 628 27.59 -0.16 1.18
C PRO A 628 28.07 0.89 2.19
N LEU A 629 27.13 1.64 2.76
CA LEU A 629 27.43 2.81 3.59
C LEU A 629 28.30 2.48 4.81
N GLU A 630 28.00 1.36 5.47
CA GLU A 630 28.65 0.89 6.70
C GLU A 630 30.16 0.64 6.55
N ILE A 631 30.62 0.37 5.33
CA ILE A 631 32.01 -0.05 5.06
C ILE A 631 32.58 0.62 3.81
N ARG A 632 32.19 1.87 3.58
CA ARG A 632 32.75 2.70 2.52
C ARG A 632 34.26 2.90 2.74
N ARG A 633 35.07 2.53 1.75
CA ARG A 633 36.54 2.67 1.77
C ARG A 633 37.03 3.57 0.65
N SER A 634 36.34 3.56 -0.48
CA SER A 634 36.76 4.26 -1.67
C SER A 634 36.21 5.69 -1.71
N ARG A 635 36.92 6.58 -2.41
CA ARG A 635 36.43 7.94 -2.67
C ARG A 635 35.17 7.91 -3.55
N ILE A 636 34.24 8.80 -3.27
CA ILE A 636 32.99 8.95 -4.03
C ILE A 636 33.29 9.31 -5.49
N ASP A 637 32.52 8.75 -6.42
CA ASP A 637 32.61 9.10 -7.83
C ASP A 637 31.61 10.23 -8.17
N TYR A 638 31.98 11.49 -7.93
CA TYR A 638 31.09 12.63 -8.19
C TYR A 638 30.63 12.74 -9.66
N GLU A 639 31.47 12.32 -10.60
CA GLU A 639 31.13 12.29 -12.02
C GLU A 639 29.96 11.34 -12.31
N HIS A 640 29.89 10.20 -11.61
CA HIS A 640 28.72 9.32 -11.68
C HIS A 640 27.44 10.08 -11.31
N TYR A 641 27.46 10.88 -10.24
CA TYR A 641 26.28 11.60 -9.78
C TYR A 641 25.89 12.75 -10.72
N LEU A 642 26.84 13.49 -11.28
CA LEU A 642 26.52 14.45 -12.34
C LEU A 642 25.89 13.75 -13.55
N ALA A 643 26.54 12.71 -14.08
CA ALA A 643 26.12 12.07 -15.32
C ALA A 643 24.84 11.22 -15.19
N LYS A 644 24.62 10.59 -14.04
CA LYS A 644 23.52 9.62 -13.83
C LYS A 644 22.41 10.11 -12.93
N GLN A 645 22.63 11.14 -12.11
CA GLN A 645 21.61 11.69 -11.21
C GLN A 645 21.14 13.09 -11.59
N ILE A 646 22.05 14.02 -11.92
CA ILE A 646 21.70 15.42 -12.21
C ILE A 646 21.37 15.63 -13.69
N LYS A 647 22.32 15.32 -14.59
CA LYS A 647 22.21 15.56 -16.04
C LYS A 647 20.91 15.01 -16.65
N PRO A 648 20.48 13.76 -16.38
CA PRO A 648 19.25 13.23 -16.99
C PRO A 648 17.99 13.99 -16.59
N ILE A 649 17.98 14.58 -15.40
CA ILE A 649 16.88 15.40 -14.90
C ILE A 649 16.95 16.78 -15.53
N ALA A 650 18.13 17.41 -15.49
CA ALA A 650 18.38 18.71 -16.08
C ALA A 650 17.98 18.73 -17.55
N ASP A 651 18.51 17.82 -18.36
CA ASP A 651 18.23 17.77 -19.80
C ASP A 651 16.74 17.54 -20.11
N SER A 652 16.04 16.73 -19.30
CA SER A 652 14.60 16.52 -19.50
C SER A 652 13.78 17.81 -19.35
N ILE A 653 14.28 18.77 -18.57
CA ILE A 653 13.63 20.04 -18.25
C ILE A 653 14.18 21.18 -19.13
N LEU A 654 15.49 21.22 -19.36
CA LEU A 654 16.21 22.29 -20.04
C LEU A 654 16.10 22.20 -21.56
N ILE A 655 16.15 21.01 -22.16
CA ILE A 655 16.08 20.86 -23.62
C ILE A 655 14.78 21.46 -24.20
N PRO A 656 13.60 21.22 -23.61
CA PRO A 656 12.37 21.90 -24.04
C PRO A 656 12.40 23.44 -23.90
N LEU A 657 13.30 23.98 -23.07
CA LEU A 657 13.52 25.41 -22.88
C LEU A 657 14.63 25.97 -23.80
N GLY A 658 15.22 25.13 -24.66
CA GLY A 658 16.30 25.52 -25.58
C GLY A 658 17.69 25.54 -24.94
N GLU A 659 17.88 24.88 -23.79
CA GLU A 659 19.17 24.80 -23.09
C GLU A 659 19.60 23.35 -22.88
N ASP A 660 20.90 23.10 -22.71
CA ASP A 660 21.40 21.79 -22.32
C ASP A 660 22.34 21.89 -21.11
N PHE A 661 22.34 20.84 -20.28
CA PHE A 661 23.09 20.85 -19.03
C PHE A 661 24.60 21.00 -19.23
N VAL A 662 25.16 20.42 -20.29
CA VAL A 662 26.61 20.42 -20.52
C VAL A 662 27.06 21.83 -20.87
N THR A 663 26.46 22.45 -21.88
CA THR A 663 26.76 23.82 -22.27
C THR A 663 26.63 24.77 -21.08
N LEU A 664 25.56 24.64 -20.30
CA LEU A 664 25.31 25.51 -19.16
C LEU A 664 26.35 25.37 -18.04
N THR A 665 26.93 24.18 -17.87
CA THR A 665 27.96 23.92 -16.84
C THR A 665 29.40 24.05 -17.34
N SER A 666 29.64 23.92 -18.64
CA SER A 666 30.97 24.07 -19.27
C SER A 666 31.31 25.53 -19.61
N SER A 667 30.31 26.37 -19.93
CA SER A 667 30.51 27.76 -20.37
C SER A 667 31.20 28.68 -19.34
N GLN A 668 31.34 28.24 -18.08
CA GLN A 668 32.08 28.97 -17.04
C GLN A 668 33.43 28.34 -16.66
N GLN A 669 33.81 27.20 -17.23
CA GLN A 669 35.18 26.69 -17.06
C GLN A 669 36.22 27.46 -17.90
N GLU A 670 35.79 28.21 -18.94
CA GLU A 670 36.68 29.07 -19.74
C GLU A 670 36.85 30.50 -19.18
N LEU A 671 36.13 30.85 -18.11
CA LEU A 671 36.14 32.20 -17.51
C LEU A 671 36.89 32.29 -16.17
N PHE A 672 37.67 31.26 -15.81
CA PHE A 672 38.56 31.24 -14.64
C PHE A 672 39.96 30.74 -14.99
#